data_AF-A0A7C6BTP1-F1
#
_entry.id   AF-A0A7C6BTP1-F1
#
_cell.length_a   1.000
_cell.length_b   1.000
_cell.length_c   1.000
_cell.angle_alpha   90.00
_cell.angle_beta   90.00
_cell.angle_gamma   90.00
#
_symmetry.space_group_name_H-M   'P 1'
#
loop_
_entity.id
_entity.type
_entity.pdbx_description
1 polymer ?
#
loop_
_entity_poly.entity_id
_entity_poly.type
_entity_poly.pdbx_seq_one_letter_code
_entity_poly.pdbx_strand_id
1 'polypeptide(L)'
;MENMEKYVLDWQDNVQDRSRFYWLGRILVMWIGGFLGFLIIDYFSVGLHFSNRYMAFFAAGFVGLLNILFWPLLTKILLPFMVFTVGIGALLLNGFIIWLASNFVDGFTIGGPALILTPIAMAAVTTFLSAILTIDDDATYYRSVIRKVKKGKIKLKGKKGVIFLEIDGLSLNVLNEAIEKGCMPTLQKWLEEGTHKVTGWETDLSSQTGASQAGILHGNNQDIPAFRWVEKDKNNKIMVSTGFSDAPLIEKRISDGNGLLKNKGASRSNLFSGDAADVIFTYSQLKNLKRFYTRAWYYVYSYPSNFTRIVALFCWDVFMDFASQFVHWVINKKPRIRRGFIYPFVRAGANVFLREITTAVLIGDMLEGEIDVAYVTYLGYDEIAHHSGVRDWDAFYALKKLDRQVHRLENAKKYAPRPYELVVQSDHGQTNGATFLQRYGLTLEDLVRNLMPPDTTIYSELSSNEDHFGQMIQNPIEDSKQYIKVKSEMVADETKYFFDKAVEKIDNSPSLKEKVLTYLQRHNNSKIPEKTPSSSEAQVIVLASGNLGLIYLTEHVERLNFEQIKIFYPDLIPGLVQHEGVGFIMVRSQEFGPMAMGSKGVHFLKDGTIEGEDPLTVFGPRADIHLSRTDSFKYAPDILVNSFYDPATNEVAAFEELVGSHGGLGGEQNQPFILHPSGWDMGSEKIIGAENLYKVLKNQLDKL
;
A
#
# COMPACT_ATOMS: atom_id res chain seq x y z
N MET A 1 8.98 -6.46 38.71
CA MET A 1 9.02 -5.17 39.43
C MET A 1 10.34 -4.44 39.20
N GLU A 2 11.51 -5.08 39.35
CA GLU A 2 12.83 -4.46 39.05
C GLU A 2 12.94 -3.78 37.67
N ASN A 3 12.47 -4.42 36.59
CA ASN A 3 12.49 -3.82 35.25
C ASN A 3 11.63 -2.55 35.12
N MET A 4 10.56 -2.44 35.93
CA MET A 4 9.67 -1.29 35.88
C MET A 4 10.24 -0.12 36.67
N GLU A 5 10.85 -0.39 37.83
CA GLU A 5 11.56 0.63 38.62
C GLU A 5 12.75 1.21 37.86
N LYS A 6 13.55 0.35 37.21
CA LYS A 6 14.63 0.81 36.32
C LYS A 6 14.10 1.66 35.17
N TYR A 7 13.03 1.23 34.52
CA TYR A 7 12.41 2.04 33.46
C TYR A 7 11.89 3.39 33.98
N VAL A 8 11.32 3.44 35.19
CA VAL A 8 10.88 4.71 35.80
C VAL A 8 12.06 5.65 36.00
N LEU A 9 13.19 5.15 36.54
CA LEU A 9 14.41 5.93 36.75
C LEU A 9 14.99 6.42 35.41
N ASP A 10 15.18 5.51 34.45
CA ASP A 10 15.68 5.84 33.12
C ASP A 10 14.76 6.83 32.39
N TRP A 11 13.45 6.69 32.53
CA TRP A 11 12.47 7.61 31.95
C TRP A 11 12.52 8.99 32.62
N GLN A 12 12.65 9.04 33.96
CA GLN A 12 12.80 10.29 34.68
C GLN A 12 14.09 11.02 34.28
N ASP A 13 15.20 10.30 34.13
CA ASP A 13 16.49 10.84 33.68
C ASP A 13 16.41 11.29 32.22
N ASN A 14 15.83 10.52 31.32
CA ASN A 14 15.66 10.93 29.91
C ASN A 14 14.75 12.16 29.73
N VAL A 15 13.76 12.33 30.62
CA VAL A 15 12.86 13.50 30.68
C VAL A 15 13.57 14.70 31.35
N GLN A 16 14.58 14.44 32.17
CA GLN A 16 15.46 15.45 32.76
C GLN A 16 16.71 15.65 31.90
N ASP A 17 16.62 16.68 31.05
CA ASP A 17 17.74 17.40 30.45
C ASP A 17 18.07 17.08 28.98
N ARG A 18 18.06 18.15 28.16
CA ARG A 18 18.75 18.24 26.88
C ARG A 18 19.26 19.68 26.76
N SER A 19 20.52 19.80 26.35
CA SER A 19 21.28 21.05 26.41
C SER A 19 20.65 22.17 25.57
N ARG A 20 20.71 23.41 26.10
CA ARG A 20 20.28 24.63 25.40
C ARG A 20 20.96 24.82 24.03
N PHE A 21 22.13 24.21 23.81
CA PHE A 21 22.90 24.28 22.57
C PHE A 21 22.20 23.62 21.38
N TYR A 22 21.55 22.48 21.58
CA TYR A 22 20.85 21.77 20.49
C TYR A 22 19.70 22.62 19.92
N TRP A 23 19.01 23.36 20.78
CA TRP A 23 17.91 24.22 20.40
C TRP A 23 18.36 25.46 19.62
N LEU A 24 19.48 26.08 20.03
CA LEU A 24 20.07 27.20 19.29
C LEU A 24 20.53 26.76 17.89
N GLY A 25 21.17 25.59 17.79
CA GLY A 25 21.56 25.01 16.50
C GLY A 25 20.36 24.79 15.58
N ARG A 26 19.27 24.21 16.10
CA ARG A 26 18.04 24.00 15.31
C ARG A 26 17.40 25.31 14.84
N ILE A 27 17.29 26.32 15.70
CA ILE A 27 16.74 27.63 15.31
C ILE A 27 17.56 28.24 14.19
N LEU A 28 18.88 28.19 14.32
CA LEU A 28 19.79 28.71 13.32
C LEU A 28 19.63 27.96 11.99
N VAL A 29 19.46 26.64 12.00
CA VAL A 29 19.22 25.85 10.78
C VAL A 29 17.87 26.16 10.14
N MET A 30 16.79 26.27 10.92
CA MET A 30 15.48 26.68 10.39
C MET A 30 15.54 28.09 9.80
N TRP A 31 16.26 29.01 10.44
CA TRP A 31 16.40 30.38 9.97
C TRP A 31 17.23 30.45 8.69
N ILE A 32 18.40 29.80 8.65
CA ILE A 32 19.24 29.73 7.44
C ILE A 32 18.50 29.01 6.32
N GLY A 33 17.81 27.91 6.60
CA GLY A 33 17.02 27.19 5.61
C GLY A 33 15.89 28.05 5.03
N GLY A 34 15.21 28.82 5.89
CA GLY A 34 14.21 29.79 5.46
C GLY A 34 14.79 30.91 4.59
N PHE A 35 15.91 31.48 5.01
CA PHE A 35 16.62 32.53 4.28
C PHE A 35 17.07 32.04 2.88
N LEU A 36 17.71 30.88 2.81
CA LEU A 36 18.15 30.30 1.54
C LEU A 36 16.97 29.93 0.65
N GLY A 37 15.88 29.40 1.21
CA GLY A 37 14.64 29.13 0.47
C GLY A 37 14.06 30.39 -0.17
N PHE A 38 14.07 31.52 0.54
CA PHE A 38 13.68 32.81 -0.03
C PHE A 38 14.57 33.25 -1.18
N LEU A 39 15.90 33.15 -1.02
CA LEU A 39 16.83 33.53 -2.10
C LEU A 39 16.63 32.70 -3.37
N ILE A 40 16.33 31.40 -3.23
CA ILE A 40 16.07 30.52 -4.37
C ILE A 40 14.84 31.01 -5.15
N ILE A 41 13.73 31.28 -4.47
CA ILE A 41 12.49 31.68 -5.15
C ILE A 41 12.58 33.11 -5.72
N ASP A 42 13.22 34.04 -5.01
CA ASP A 42 13.50 35.39 -5.50
C ASP A 42 14.34 35.35 -6.79
N TYR A 43 15.37 34.48 -6.84
CA TYR A 43 16.18 34.26 -8.03
C TYR A 43 15.37 33.83 -9.26
N PHE A 44 14.39 32.94 -9.08
CA PHE A 44 13.50 32.51 -10.16
C PHE A 44 12.44 33.55 -10.54
N SER A 45 12.29 34.63 -9.77
CA SER A 45 11.35 35.73 -10.02
C SER A 45 9.89 35.28 -10.22
N VAL A 46 9.48 34.19 -9.55
CA VAL A 46 8.14 33.59 -9.66
C VAL A 46 7.11 34.20 -8.70
N GLY A 47 7.15 35.53 -8.57
CA GLY A 47 6.22 36.29 -7.71
C GLY A 47 6.72 36.53 -6.28
N LEU A 48 8.00 36.31 -6.02
CA LEU A 48 8.70 36.71 -4.78
C LEU A 48 9.76 37.75 -5.13
N HIS A 49 9.82 38.86 -4.41
CA HIS A 49 10.88 39.83 -4.61
C HIS A 49 11.40 40.44 -3.31
N PHE A 50 12.73 40.55 -3.18
CA PHE A 50 13.38 41.29 -2.10
C PHE A 50 14.21 42.45 -2.64
N SER A 51 14.12 43.61 -1.97
CA SER A 51 14.94 44.78 -2.32
C SER A 51 16.43 44.55 -2.07
N ASN A 52 16.79 43.72 -1.08
CA ASN A 52 18.15 43.26 -0.85
C ASN A 52 18.17 41.93 -0.08
N ARG A 53 19.31 41.24 -0.09
CA ARG A 53 19.52 39.98 0.64
C ARG A 53 19.37 40.08 2.16
N TYR A 54 19.60 41.27 2.74
CA TYR A 54 19.43 41.45 4.18
C TYR A 54 17.95 41.39 4.59
N MET A 55 17.05 41.92 3.75
CA MET A 55 15.61 41.82 3.96
C MET A 55 15.12 40.37 3.93
N ALA A 56 15.66 39.54 3.04
CA ALA A 56 15.35 38.10 3.03
C ALA A 56 15.76 37.42 4.34
N PHE A 57 16.92 37.80 4.91
CA PHE A 57 17.39 37.26 6.19
C PHE A 57 16.46 37.68 7.35
N PHE A 58 16.09 38.95 7.43
CA PHE A 58 15.16 39.43 8.46
C PHE A 58 13.74 38.87 8.29
N ALA A 59 13.23 38.80 7.06
CA ALA A 59 11.94 38.21 6.75
C ALA A 59 11.87 36.73 7.20
N ALA A 60 12.94 35.96 6.99
CA ALA A 60 12.99 34.56 7.43
C ALA A 60 12.90 34.45 8.97
N GLY A 61 13.58 35.35 9.69
CA GLY A 61 13.49 35.43 11.15
C GLY A 61 12.08 35.83 11.62
N PHE A 62 11.47 36.80 10.95
CA PHE A 62 10.12 37.28 11.28
C PHE A 62 9.04 36.22 11.00
N VAL A 63 9.10 35.52 9.86
CA VAL A 63 8.22 34.38 9.56
C VAL A 63 8.40 33.27 10.61
N GLY A 64 9.65 33.00 11.03
CA GLY A 64 9.93 32.09 12.13
C GLY A 64 9.24 32.51 13.44
N LEU A 65 9.28 33.81 13.76
CA LEU A 65 8.60 34.37 14.93
C LEU A 65 7.07 34.25 14.84
N LEU A 66 6.48 34.60 13.69
CA LEU A 66 5.04 34.44 13.45
C LEU A 66 4.61 32.99 13.62
N ASN A 67 5.37 32.04 13.09
CA ASN A 67 5.12 30.62 13.27
C ASN A 67 5.16 30.20 14.74
N ILE A 68 6.16 30.65 15.52
CA ILE A 68 6.23 30.34 16.96
C ILE A 68 5.01 30.87 17.72
N LEU A 69 4.52 32.06 17.36
CA LEU A 69 3.43 32.73 18.04
C LEU A 69 2.05 32.18 17.64
N PHE A 70 1.79 32.10 16.33
CA PHE A 70 0.46 31.82 15.79
C PHE A 70 0.23 30.35 15.48
N TRP A 71 1.25 29.59 15.07
CA TRP A 71 1.06 28.19 14.65
C TRP A 71 0.39 27.31 15.72
N PRO A 72 0.79 27.36 17.01
CA PRO A 72 0.13 26.53 18.03
C PRO A 72 -1.37 26.80 18.17
N LEU A 73 -1.80 28.06 17.96
CA LEU A 73 -3.21 28.46 18.00
C LEU A 73 -3.92 28.03 16.70
N LEU A 74 -3.31 28.31 15.55
CA LEU A 74 -3.85 27.97 14.23
C LEU A 74 -4.03 26.45 14.09
N THR A 75 -3.05 25.65 14.50
CA THR A 75 -3.18 24.19 14.50
C THR A 75 -4.35 23.73 15.34
N LYS A 76 -4.60 24.34 16.51
CA LYS A 76 -5.72 23.94 17.37
C LYS A 76 -7.08 24.25 16.75
N ILE A 77 -7.20 25.39 16.05
CA ILE A 77 -8.47 25.85 15.45
C ILE A 77 -8.72 25.18 14.09
N LEU A 78 -7.68 25.13 13.26
CA LEU A 78 -7.75 24.68 11.86
C LEU A 78 -7.37 23.19 11.69
N LEU A 79 -7.17 22.42 12.78
CA LEU A 79 -6.87 20.98 12.68
C LEU A 79 -7.89 20.24 11.79
N PRO A 80 -9.21 20.43 11.96
CA PRO A 80 -10.18 19.72 11.13
C PRO A 80 -10.01 20.06 9.64
N PHE A 81 -9.72 21.33 9.33
CA PHE A 81 -9.47 21.79 7.97
C PHE A 81 -8.19 21.18 7.39
N MET A 82 -7.09 21.14 8.15
CA MET A 82 -5.83 20.56 7.69
C MET A 82 -5.95 19.05 7.47
N VAL A 83 -6.63 18.33 8.37
CA VAL A 83 -6.89 16.89 8.23
C VAL A 83 -7.81 16.62 7.03
N PHE A 84 -8.90 17.38 6.88
CA PHE A 84 -9.83 17.25 5.77
C PHE A 84 -9.16 17.45 4.41
N THR A 85 -8.25 18.42 4.33
CA THR A 85 -7.51 18.73 3.10
C THR A 85 -6.27 17.86 2.91
N VAL A 86 -6.09 16.81 3.74
CA VAL A 86 -4.96 15.88 3.67
C VAL A 86 -3.62 16.67 3.73
N GLY A 87 -3.65 17.77 4.48
CA GLY A 87 -2.57 18.72 4.75
C GLY A 87 -2.32 19.82 3.70
N ILE A 88 -3.02 19.85 2.56
CA ILE A 88 -2.97 21.00 1.63
C ILE A 88 -3.29 22.30 2.38
N GLY A 89 -4.24 22.27 3.32
CA GLY A 89 -4.54 23.42 4.18
C GLY A 89 -3.36 23.92 5.01
N ALA A 90 -2.44 23.03 5.43
CA ALA A 90 -1.23 23.42 6.15
C ALA A 90 -0.22 24.13 5.23
N LEU A 91 -0.12 23.70 3.96
CA LEU A 91 0.71 24.36 2.96
C LEU A 91 0.18 25.77 2.65
N LEU A 92 -1.13 25.91 2.44
CA LEU A 92 -1.79 27.20 2.23
C LEU A 92 -1.62 28.13 3.43
N LEU A 93 -1.71 27.59 4.65
CA LEU A 93 -1.51 28.36 5.88
C LEU A 93 -0.08 28.88 6.01
N ASN A 94 0.93 28.09 5.62
CA ASN A 94 2.32 28.56 5.57
C ASN A 94 2.48 29.70 4.56
N GLY A 95 1.92 29.56 3.36
CA GLY A 95 1.91 30.62 2.35
C GLY A 95 1.24 31.90 2.86
N PHE A 96 0.11 31.75 3.58
CA PHE A 96 -0.59 32.86 4.22
C PHE A 96 0.26 33.56 5.29
N ILE A 97 1.03 32.83 6.11
CA ILE A 97 1.91 33.44 7.12
C ILE A 97 3.05 34.23 6.45
N ILE A 98 3.61 33.74 5.35
CA ILE A 98 4.64 34.46 4.59
C ILE A 98 4.04 35.72 3.94
N TRP A 99 2.85 35.62 3.36
CA TRP A 99 2.12 36.78 2.84
C TRP A 99 1.79 37.78 3.94
N LEU A 100 1.39 37.32 5.12
CA LEU A 100 1.15 38.18 6.26
C LEU A 100 2.44 38.93 6.64
N ALA A 101 3.59 38.24 6.66
CA ALA A 101 4.89 38.83 6.93
C ALA A 101 5.27 39.94 5.93
N SER A 102 4.92 39.82 4.64
CA SER A 102 5.21 40.86 3.64
C SER A 102 4.48 42.17 3.89
N ASN A 103 3.41 42.17 4.69
CA ASN A 103 2.71 43.40 5.08
C ASN A 103 3.38 44.14 6.26
N PHE A 104 4.36 43.51 6.94
CA PHE A 104 5.06 44.07 8.11
C PHE A 104 6.55 44.30 7.88
N VAL A 105 7.14 43.64 6.88
CA VAL A 105 8.56 43.80 6.55
C VAL A 105 8.66 44.54 5.21
N ASP A 106 9.07 45.81 5.28
CA ASP A 106 9.29 46.62 4.09
C ASP A 106 10.40 46.05 3.21
N GLY A 107 10.24 46.15 1.90
CA GLY A 107 11.22 45.67 0.92
C GLY A 107 11.11 44.16 0.60
N PHE A 108 9.96 43.55 0.89
CA PHE A 108 9.62 42.19 0.51
C PHE A 108 8.18 42.11 -0.03
N THR A 109 7.98 41.52 -1.20
CA THR A 109 6.65 41.23 -1.76
C THR A 109 6.51 39.77 -2.16
N ILE A 110 5.30 39.23 -2.00
CA ILE A 110 4.96 37.86 -2.39
C ILE A 110 3.55 37.79 -2.99
N GLY A 111 3.41 37.05 -4.08
CA GLY A 111 2.12 36.77 -4.71
C GLY A 111 2.18 35.61 -5.71
N GLY A 112 1.01 35.21 -6.21
CA GLY A 112 0.91 34.17 -7.26
C GLY A 112 1.52 32.83 -6.83
N PRO A 113 2.26 32.14 -7.72
CA PRO A 113 2.86 30.82 -7.44
C PRO A 113 3.82 30.80 -6.23
N ALA A 114 4.47 31.92 -5.91
CA ALA A 114 5.40 32.01 -4.79
C ALA A 114 4.76 31.65 -3.43
N LEU A 115 3.44 31.85 -3.26
CA LEU A 115 2.74 31.48 -2.03
C LEU A 115 2.82 29.98 -1.71
N ILE A 116 2.95 29.14 -2.73
CA ILE A 116 3.06 27.68 -2.59
C ILE A 116 4.53 27.24 -2.72
N LEU A 117 5.26 27.79 -3.69
CA LEU A 117 6.64 27.39 -3.99
C LEU A 117 7.61 27.78 -2.87
N THR A 118 7.38 28.91 -2.21
CA THR A 118 8.30 29.41 -1.17
C THR A 118 8.34 28.51 0.07
N PRO A 119 7.21 28.13 0.69
CA PRO A 119 7.22 27.13 1.74
C PRO A 119 7.95 25.84 1.32
N ILE A 120 7.68 25.33 0.11
CA ILE A 120 8.28 24.08 -0.39
C ILE A 120 9.80 24.20 -0.48
N ALA A 121 10.30 25.29 -1.07
CA ALA A 121 11.74 25.55 -1.18
C ALA A 121 12.41 25.67 0.20
N MET A 122 11.80 26.43 1.12
CA MET A 122 12.31 26.55 2.50
C MET A 122 12.37 25.18 3.20
N ALA A 123 11.34 24.34 3.04
CA ALA A 123 11.32 23.02 3.65
C ALA A 123 12.33 22.06 3.01
N ALA A 124 12.51 22.10 1.69
CA ALA A 124 13.51 21.31 0.98
C ALA A 124 14.92 21.65 1.46
N VAL A 125 15.27 22.95 1.53
CA VAL A 125 16.58 23.39 2.03
C VAL A 125 16.76 23.03 3.50
N THR A 126 15.75 23.25 4.34
CA THR A 126 15.82 22.91 5.76
C THR A 126 16.04 21.42 5.95
N THR A 127 15.34 20.58 5.18
CA THR A 127 15.48 19.11 5.24
C THR A 127 16.89 18.68 4.83
N PHE A 128 17.44 19.30 3.79
CA PHE A 128 18.81 19.05 3.34
C PHE A 128 19.84 19.45 4.39
N LEU A 129 19.70 20.64 4.99
CA LEU A 129 20.59 21.11 6.06
C LEU A 129 20.49 20.23 7.31
N SER A 130 19.28 19.85 7.74
CA SER A 130 19.07 18.94 8.87
C SER A 130 19.70 17.57 8.63
N ALA A 131 19.63 17.05 7.40
CA ALA A 131 20.25 15.77 7.04
C ALA A 131 21.78 15.81 7.12
N ILE A 132 22.41 16.91 6.68
CA ILE A 132 23.88 17.09 6.77
C ILE A 132 24.34 17.27 8.22
N LEU A 133 23.60 18.07 8.98
CA LEU A 133 23.96 18.43 10.35
C LEU A 133 23.51 17.38 11.38
N THR A 134 22.92 16.27 10.93
CA THR A 134 22.38 15.19 11.78
C THR A 134 21.43 15.72 12.87
N ILE A 135 20.65 16.74 12.54
CA ILE A 135 19.69 17.34 13.47
C ILE A 135 18.41 16.52 13.43
N ASP A 136 18.15 15.80 14.52
CA ASP A 136 16.90 15.14 14.84
C ASP A 136 15.75 16.17 14.99
N ASP A 137 14.77 16.07 14.09
CA ASP A 137 13.61 16.95 13.97
C ASP A 137 12.54 16.69 15.04
N ASP A 138 12.57 15.56 15.76
CA ASP A 138 11.48 15.13 16.66
C ASP A 138 11.52 15.83 18.05
N ALA A 139 12.60 16.58 18.36
CA ALA A 139 12.87 17.20 19.66
C ALA A 139 11.78 18.13 20.24
N THR A 140 11.00 18.82 19.38
CA THR A 140 10.03 19.83 19.84
C THR A 140 8.78 19.21 20.44
N TYR A 141 8.25 18.12 19.87
CA TYR A 141 7.08 17.44 20.43
C TYR A 141 7.44 16.65 21.69
N TYR A 142 8.61 15.99 21.72
CA TYR A 142 9.14 15.38 22.96
C TYR A 142 9.13 16.40 24.10
N ARG A 143 9.52 17.64 23.85
CA ARG A 143 9.46 18.72 24.86
C ARG A 143 8.04 19.05 25.32
N SER A 144 7.05 19.00 24.42
CA SER A 144 5.64 19.22 24.78
C SER A 144 5.11 18.11 25.71
N VAL A 145 5.51 16.86 25.46
CA VAL A 145 5.20 15.68 26.27
C VAL A 145 5.91 15.79 27.62
N ILE A 146 7.22 16.07 27.63
CA ILE A 146 8.01 16.35 28.83
C ILE A 146 7.35 17.44 29.68
N ARG A 147 6.86 18.53 29.07
CA ARG A 147 6.14 19.59 29.80
C ARG A 147 4.83 19.11 30.40
N LYS A 148 4.06 18.26 29.70
CA LYS A 148 2.80 17.69 30.22
C LYS A 148 3.08 16.70 31.35
N VAL A 149 4.11 15.88 31.23
CA VAL A 149 4.63 14.99 32.27
C VAL A 149 5.04 15.77 33.51
N LYS A 150 5.89 16.81 33.38
CA LYS A 150 6.29 17.68 34.51
C LYS A 150 5.13 18.39 35.19
N LYS A 151 4.04 18.65 34.45
CA LYS A 151 2.79 19.22 34.99
C LYS A 151 1.82 18.16 35.56
N GLY A 152 2.24 16.90 35.66
CA GLY A 152 1.43 15.79 36.17
C GLY A 152 0.23 15.40 35.30
N LYS A 153 0.17 15.89 34.05
CA LYS A 153 -0.97 15.65 33.14
C LYS A 153 -0.91 14.29 32.44
N ILE A 154 0.27 13.70 32.33
CA ILE A 154 0.50 12.35 31.79
C ILE A 154 1.10 11.53 32.93
N LYS A 155 0.46 10.39 33.25
CA LYS A 155 0.93 9.47 34.29
C LYS A 155 1.62 8.28 33.64
N LEU A 156 2.66 7.77 34.28
CA LEU A 156 3.32 6.56 33.86
C LEU A 156 2.35 5.38 33.94
N LYS A 157 2.32 4.52 32.92
CA LYS A 157 1.54 3.28 32.93
C LYS A 157 2.48 2.10 33.05
N GLY A 158 2.17 1.19 33.97
CA GLY A 158 2.99 0.00 34.23
C GLY A 158 2.82 -1.13 33.20
N LYS A 159 1.78 -1.09 32.38
CA LYS A 159 1.51 -2.11 31.35
C LYS A 159 2.35 -1.85 30.10
N LYS A 160 3.01 -2.88 29.56
CA LYS A 160 3.70 -2.81 28.27
C LYS A 160 2.72 -2.60 27.14
N GLY A 161 3.05 -1.76 26.16
CA GLY A 161 2.34 -1.65 24.90
C GLY A 161 3.11 -2.33 23.78
N VAL A 162 2.44 -2.65 22.67
CA VAL A 162 3.06 -3.28 21.50
C VAL A 162 2.75 -2.50 20.23
N ILE A 163 3.75 -2.27 19.39
CA ILE A 163 3.57 -1.67 18.07
C ILE A 163 4.03 -2.68 17.01
N PHE A 164 3.09 -3.18 16.22
CA PHE A 164 3.35 -4.03 15.06
C PHE A 164 3.56 -3.15 13.82
N LEU A 165 4.71 -3.32 13.19
CA LEU A 165 5.16 -2.62 11.98
C LEU A 165 5.19 -3.64 10.83
N GLU A 166 4.17 -3.66 10.01
CA GLU A 166 4.12 -4.48 8.81
C GLU A 166 4.83 -3.77 7.65
N ILE A 167 5.80 -4.47 7.04
CA ILE A 167 6.41 -4.10 5.76
C ILE A 167 5.72 -4.95 4.70
N ASP A 168 4.84 -4.32 3.93
CA ASP A 168 4.03 -4.99 2.92
C ASP A 168 4.93 -5.61 1.84
N GLY A 169 4.68 -6.87 1.47
CA GLY A 169 5.36 -7.57 0.38
C GLY A 169 6.82 -8.02 0.60
N LEU A 170 7.41 -7.83 1.79
CA LEU A 170 8.83 -8.13 2.05
C LEU A 170 9.08 -9.57 2.51
N SER A 171 9.73 -10.39 1.66
CA SER A 171 10.13 -11.75 2.04
C SER A 171 11.31 -11.77 3.04
N LEU A 172 11.40 -12.86 3.81
CA LEU A 172 12.50 -13.12 4.76
C LEU A 172 13.87 -13.04 4.09
N ASN A 173 14.02 -13.63 2.89
CA ASN A 173 15.29 -13.63 2.19
C ASN A 173 15.70 -12.23 1.75
N VAL A 174 14.75 -11.43 1.23
CA VAL A 174 15.05 -10.05 0.83
C VAL A 174 15.32 -9.17 2.05
N LEU A 175 14.65 -9.39 3.19
CA LEU A 175 15.01 -8.74 4.45
C LEU A 175 16.47 -9.02 4.83
N ASN A 176 16.88 -10.29 4.82
CA ASN A 176 18.25 -10.68 5.18
C ASN A 176 19.26 -10.02 4.24
N GLU A 177 19.02 -10.04 2.93
CA GLU A 177 19.87 -9.33 1.96
C GLU A 177 19.91 -7.82 2.20
N ALA A 178 18.78 -7.20 2.55
CA ALA A 178 18.72 -5.77 2.83
C ALA A 178 19.50 -5.39 4.10
N ILE A 179 19.48 -6.25 5.11
CA ILE A 179 20.30 -6.11 6.32
C ILE A 179 21.79 -6.24 5.98
N GLU A 180 22.18 -7.29 5.24
CA GLU A 180 23.56 -7.53 4.82
C GLU A 180 24.14 -6.37 3.99
N LYS A 181 23.33 -5.76 3.11
CA LYS A 181 23.73 -4.59 2.31
C LYS A 181 23.73 -3.27 3.10
N GLY A 182 23.44 -3.30 4.40
CA GLY A 182 23.38 -2.10 5.25
C GLY A 182 22.22 -1.16 4.91
N CYS A 183 21.15 -1.67 4.30
CA CYS A 183 19.94 -0.91 4.05
C CYS A 183 19.09 -0.77 5.32
N MET A 184 19.16 -1.72 6.25
CA MET A 184 18.33 -1.73 7.47
C MET A 184 19.18 -1.77 8.77
N PRO A 185 19.99 -0.73 9.03
CA PRO A 185 20.93 -0.72 10.16
C PRO A 185 20.26 -0.77 11.54
N THR A 186 19.03 -0.28 11.69
CA THR A 186 18.31 -0.36 12.98
C THR A 186 17.91 -1.78 13.28
N LEU A 187 17.32 -2.48 12.30
CA LEU A 187 16.98 -3.89 12.44
C LEU A 187 18.23 -4.76 12.62
N GLN A 188 19.30 -4.46 11.87
CA GLN A 188 20.59 -5.13 12.03
C GLN A 188 21.08 -5.06 13.48
N LYS A 189 21.13 -3.84 14.04
CA LYS A 189 21.54 -3.61 15.44
C LYS A 189 20.68 -4.41 16.42
N TRP A 190 19.36 -4.47 16.22
CA TRP A 190 18.47 -5.23 17.10
C TRP A 190 18.80 -6.72 17.16
N LEU A 191 19.19 -7.29 16.03
CA LEU A 191 19.59 -8.69 15.92
C LEU A 191 20.98 -8.92 16.52
N GLU A 192 21.95 -8.05 16.21
CA GLU A 192 23.32 -8.14 16.73
C GLU A 192 23.38 -7.98 18.26
N GLU A 193 22.58 -7.09 18.84
CA GLU A 193 22.46 -6.91 20.30
C GLU A 193 21.61 -8.01 20.98
N GLY A 194 21.00 -8.92 20.21
CA GLY A 194 20.17 -10.00 20.72
C GLY A 194 18.86 -9.53 21.35
N THR A 195 18.43 -8.29 21.09
CA THR A 195 17.18 -7.72 21.62
C THR A 195 15.94 -8.29 20.91
N HIS A 196 16.10 -8.67 19.64
CA HIS A 196 15.06 -9.26 18.82
C HIS A 196 15.56 -10.53 18.12
N LYS A 197 14.61 -11.37 17.68
CA LYS A 197 14.84 -12.55 16.84
C LYS A 197 13.92 -12.48 15.61
N VAL A 198 14.38 -13.06 14.50
CA VAL A 198 13.56 -13.23 13.29
C VAL A 198 13.06 -14.67 13.23
N THR A 199 11.76 -14.84 13.03
CA THR A 199 11.10 -16.13 12.79
C THR A 199 10.41 -16.06 11.43
N GLY A 200 10.72 -16.99 10.53
CA GLY A 200 10.00 -17.14 9.26
C GLY A 200 8.67 -17.86 9.46
N TRP A 201 7.67 -17.50 8.67
CA TRP A 201 6.39 -18.22 8.62
C TRP A 201 5.98 -18.47 7.16
N GLU A 202 5.00 -19.32 6.94
CA GLU A 202 4.51 -19.69 5.60
C GLU A 202 3.09 -19.18 5.40
N THR A 203 2.83 -18.44 4.31
CA THR A 203 1.49 -17.90 4.03
C THR A 203 0.48 -18.98 3.64
N ASP A 204 -0.81 -18.64 3.78
CA ASP A 204 -1.88 -19.36 3.10
C ASP A 204 -1.88 -19.04 1.58
N LEU A 205 -2.62 -19.82 0.79
CA LEU A 205 -3.08 -19.39 -0.54
C LEU A 205 -4.41 -18.62 -0.37
N SER A 206 -4.52 -17.34 -0.77
CA SER A 206 -3.56 -16.52 -1.54
C SER A 206 -2.56 -15.72 -0.68
N SER A 207 -1.32 -15.57 -1.17
CA SER A 207 -0.26 -14.80 -0.51
C SER A 207 -0.34 -13.32 -0.86
N GLN A 208 -1.29 -12.62 -0.24
CA GLN A 208 -1.59 -11.22 -0.54
C GLN A 208 -2.16 -10.50 0.67
N THR A 209 -2.08 -9.16 0.70
CA THR A 209 -2.43 -8.31 1.83
C THR A 209 -3.85 -8.56 2.34
N GLY A 210 -4.82 -8.73 1.42
CA GLY A 210 -6.22 -9.01 1.77
C GLY A 210 -6.38 -10.26 2.65
N ALA A 211 -5.98 -11.41 2.14
CA ALA A 211 -6.08 -12.66 2.87
C ALA A 211 -5.16 -12.69 4.11
N SER A 212 -3.96 -12.10 4.02
CA SER A 212 -2.98 -12.14 5.10
C SER A 212 -3.40 -11.26 6.28
N GLN A 213 -3.79 -9.99 6.04
CA GLN A 213 -4.27 -9.13 7.13
C GLN A 213 -5.58 -9.62 7.73
N ALA A 214 -6.49 -10.21 6.94
CA ALA A 214 -7.70 -10.82 7.49
C ALA A 214 -7.35 -11.92 8.52
N GLY A 215 -6.42 -12.80 8.17
CA GLY A 215 -5.93 -13.84 9.06
C GLY A 215 -5.15 -13.29 10.26
N ILE A 216 -4.23 -12.34 10.06
CA ILE A 216 -3.38 -11.77 11.11
C ILE A 216 -4.16 -10.91 12.10
N LEU A 217 -5.13 -10.11 11.64
CA LEU A 217 -5.84 -9.14 12.48
C LEU A 217 -7.13 -9.70 13.08
N HIS A 218 -7.81 -10.62 12.39
CA HIS A 218 -9.09 -11.18 12.84
C HIS A 218 -9.05 -12.69 13.11
N GLY A 219 -7.95 -13.38 12.77
CA GLY A 219 -7.86 -14.83 12.94
C GLY A 219 -8.73 -15.61 11.96
N ASN A 220 -9.16 -14.98 10.88
CA ASN A 220 -10.08 -15.56 9.90
C ASN A 220 -9.86 -14.93 8.53
N ASN A 221 -9.42 -15.73 7.56
CA ASN A 221 -9.37 -15.36 6.14
C ASN A 221 -10.13 -16.35 5.24
N GLN A 222 -11.15 -17.00 5.81
CA GLN A 222 -12.05 -17.91 5.10
C GLN A 222 -12.77 -17.18 3.96
N ASP A 223 -12.93 -17.86 2.84
CA ASP A 223 -13.66 -17.38 1.65
C ASP A 223 -13.03 -16.13 0.97
N ILE A 224 -11.74 -15.86 1.20
CA ILE A 224 -10.95 -14.84 0.49
C ILE A 224 -9.93 -15.56 -0.41
N PRO A 225 -10.32 -16.05 -1.61
CA PRO A 225 -9.46 -16.89 -2.43
C PRO A 225 -8.30 -16.12 -3.10
N ALA A 226 -8.48 -14.83 -3.38
CA ALA A 226 -7.53 -14.00 -4.13
C ALA A 226 -7.77 -12.51 -3.83
N PHE A 227 -6.96 -11.62 -4.42
CA PHE A 227 -7.11 -10.17 -4.25
C PHE A 227 -8.47 -9.66 -4.71
N ARG A 228 -8.93 -10.23 -5.83
CA ARG A 228 -10.24 -10.03 -6.41
C ARG A 228 -10.87 -11.37 -6.75
N TRP A 229 -12.18 -11.50 -6.59
CA TRP A 229 -12.91 -12.75 -6.85
C TRP A 229 -14.36 -12.47 -7.25
N VAL A 230 -15.04 -13.47 -7.82
CA VAL A 230 -16.45 -13.34 -8.23
C VAL A 230 -17.38 -14.00 -7.22
N GLU A 231 -18.41 -13.28 -6.79
CA GLU A 231 -19.57 -13.84 -6.09
C GLU A 231 -20.70 -14.09 -7.10
N LYS A 232 -20.73 -15.30 -7.69
CA LYS A 232 -21.71 -15.69 -8.74
C LYS A 232 -23.15 -15.59 -8.25
N ASP A 233 -23.39 -15.90 -6.98
CA ASP A 233 -24.69 -15.78 -6.29
C ASP A 233 -25.17 -14.33 -6.13
N LYS A 234 -24.33 -13.34 -6.42
CA LYS A 234 -24.64 -11.91 -6.33
C LYS A 234 -24.52 -11.21 -7.68
N ASN A 235 -25.06 -11.84 -8.72
CA ASN A 235 -25.07 -11.30 -10.09
C ASN A 235 -23.66 -11.03 -10.61
N ASN A 236 -22.77 -12.01 -10.42
CA ASN A 236 -21.35 -11.96 -10.81
C ASN A 236 -20.61 -10.72 -10.28
N LYS A 237 -20.93 -10.32 -9.05
CA LYS A 237 -20.24 -9.20 -8.41
C LYS A 237 -18.77 -9.55 -8.22
N ILE A 238 -17.89 -8.72 -8.76
CA ILE A 238 -16.46 -8.78 -8.46
C ILE A 238 -16.25 -8.07 -7.12
N MET A 239 -15.69 -8.81 -6.17
CA MET A 239 -15.26 -8.31 -4.88
C MET A 239 -13.76 -8.04 -4.94
N VAL A 240 -13.33 -6.90 -4.40
CA VAL A 240 -11.91 -6.55 -4.31
C VAL A 240 -11.55 -6.25 -2.86
N SER A 241 -10.42 -6.79 -2.39
CA SER A 241 -9.94 -6.62 -1.01
C SER A 241 -9.81 -5.13 -0.61
N THR A 242 -9.39 -4.29 -1.56
CA THR A 242 -9.27 -2.83 -1.46
C THR A 242 -10.44 -2.09 -2.13
N GLY A 243 -11.62 -2.69 -2.28
CA GLY A 243 -12.79 -1.98 -2.81
C GLY A 243 -13.45 -1.11 -1.74
N PHE A 244 -13.69 0.19 -1.98
CA PHE A 244 -14.24 1.12 -0.98
C PHE A 244 -15.59 0.67 -0.40
N SER A 245 -16.37 -0.04 -1.21
CA SER A 245 -17.65 -0.64 -0.80
C SER A 245 -17.54 -2.11 -0.38
N ASP A 246 -16.42 -2.77 -0.67
CA ASP A 246 -16.21 -4.21 -0.46
C ASP A 246 -15.46 -4.50 0.83
N ALA A 247 -14.37 -3.78 1.11
CA ALA A 247 -13.57 -3.95 2.33
C ALA A 247 -14.40 -3.88 3.62
N PRO A 248 -15.38 -2.96 3.79
CA PRO A 248 -16.25 -2.97 4.97
C PRO A 248 -17.15 -4.21 5.04
N LEU A 249 -17.57 -4.75 3.89
CA LEU A 249 -18.37 -5.98 3.83
C LEU A 249 -17.51 -7.21 4.14
N ILE A 250 -16.27 -7.24 3.67
CA ILE A 250 -15.29 -8.29 3.96
C ILE A 250 -15.00 -8.31 5.46
N GLU A 251 -14.65 -7.16 6.05
CA GLU A 251 -14.37 -7.06 7.49
C GLU A 251 -15.53 -7.55 8.34
N LYS A 252 -16.77 -7.21 7.96
CA LYS A 252 -17.98 -7.67 8.66
C LYS A 252 -18.13 -9.20 8.66
N ARG A 253 -17.60 -9.90 7.65
CA ARG A 253 -17.68 -11.37 7.54
C ARG A 253 -16.59 -12.07 8.35
N ILE A 254 -15.39 -11.47 8.41
CA ILE A 254 -14.24 -12.07 9.10
C ILE A 254 -14.15 -11.72 10.58
N SER A 255 -14.71 -10.57 11.00
CA SER A 255 -14.65 -10.12 12.39
C SER A 255 -15.65 -10.85 13.30
N ASP A 256 -15.15 -11.32 14.44
CA ASP A 256 -15.93 -11.81 15.59
C ASP A 256 -16.06 -10.75 16.70
N GLY A 257 -15.58 -9.53 16.46
CA GLY A 257 -15.49 -8.45 17.46
C GLY A 257 -14.40 -8.69 18.51
N ASN A 258 -13.48 -9.63 18.29
CA ASN A 258 -12.39 -9.98 19.19
C ASN A 258 -11.00 -9.98 18.52
N GLY A 259 -10.85 -9.23 17.42
CA GLY A 259 -9.61 -9.08 16.68
C GLY A 259 -8.41 -8.60 17.51
N LEU A 260 -7.24 -8.59 16.88
CA LEU A 260 -5.94 -8.34 17.51
C LEU A 260 -5.90 -6.98 18.24
N LEU A 261 -6.66 -6.00 17.76
CA LEU A 261 -6.66 -4.61 18.20
C LEU A 261 -7.91 -4.20 19.00
N LYS A 262 -8.78 -5.14 19.38
CA LYS A 262 -10.02 -4.88 20.13
C LYS A 262 -9.80 -4.04 21.40
N ASN A 263 -8.76 -4.37 22.18
CA ASN A 263 -8.55 -3.81 23.51
C ASN A 263 -7.66 -2.56 23.45
N LYS A 264 -8.27 -1.37 23.34
CA LYS A 264 -7.57 -0.07 23.23
C LYS A 264 -6.49 -0.09 22.14
N GLY A 265 -6.78 -0.76 21.03
CA GLY A 265 -5.89 -0.85 19.89
C GLY A 265 -6.08 0.29 18.89
N ALA A 266 -5.04 0.50 18.10
CA ALA A 266 -4.97 1.47 17.02
C ALA A 266 -4.65 0.78 15.69
N SER A 267 -5.48 1.00 14.66
CA SER A 267 -5.21 0.58 13.28
C SER A 267 -4.77 1.79 12.45
N ARG A 268 -3.69 1.65 11.68
CA ARG A 268 -2.98 2.74 11.02
C ARG A 268 -2.58 2.33 9.60
N SER A 269 -3.24 2.87 8.58
CA SER A 269 -2.93 2.57 7.17
C SER A 269 -3.10 1.10 6.79
N ASN A 270 -3.90 0.34 7.54
CA ASN A 270 -4.17 -1.08 7.29
C ASN A 270 -5.41 -1.26 6.39
N LEU A 271 -5.58 -2.45 5.82
CA LEU A 271 -6.79 -2.80 5.10
C LEU A 271 -7.98 -3.00 6.05
N PHE A 272 -7.77 -3.75 7.13
CA PHE A 272 -8.78 -4.06 8.15
C PHE A 272 -8.45 -3.45 9.51
N SER A 273 -9.47 -3.29 10.36
CA SER A 273 -9.29 -2.60 11.64
C SER A 273 -8.72 -3.48 12.76
N GLY A 274 -8.81 -4.82 12.64
CA GLY A 274 -8.51 -5.71 13.77
C GLY A 274 -9.41 -5.46 14.98
N ASP A 275 -10.61 -4.91 14.75
CA ASP A 275 -11.57 -4.41 15.75
C ASP A 275 -11.08 -3.21 16.59
N ALA A 276 -10.12 -2.44 16.07
CA ALA A 276 -9.67 -1.21 16.69
C ALA A 276 -10.77 -0.14 16.74
N ALA A 277 -10.89 0.53 17.89
CA ALA A 277 -11.77 1.70 18.01
C ALA A 277 -11.15 2.97 17.40
N ASP A 278 -9.81 3.05 17.40
CA ASP A 278 -9.04 4.17 16.87
C ASP A 278 -8.44 3.76 15.52
N VAL A 279 -8.91 4.39 14.43
CA VAL A 279 -8.56 4.02 13.05
C VAL A 279 -8.18 5.25 12.25
N ILE A 280 -7.02 5.21 11.58
CA ILE A 280 -6.53 6.28 10.70
C ILE A 280 -6.03 5.62 9.42
N PHE A 281 -6.53 6.08 8.26
CA PHE A 281 -6.26 5.45 6.97
C PHE A 281 -6.57 3.95 6.90
N THR A 282 -7.41 3.42 7.80
CA THR A 282 -7.87 2.03 7.74
C THR A 282 -8.94 1.88 6.68
N TYR A 283 -8.66 1.09 5.64
CA TYR A 283 -9.43 1.09 4.40
C TYR A 283 -10.91 0.70 4.61
N SER A 284 -11.17 -0.39 5.33
CA SER A 284 -12.52 -0.87 5.65
C SER A 284 -13.36 0.10 6.51
N GLN A 285 -12.74 1.12 7.11
CA GLN A 285 -13.39 2.10 7.98
C GLN A 285 -13.45 3.51 7.36
N LEU A 286 -12.96 3.72 6.13
CA LEU A 286 -12.88 5.05 5.50
C LEU A 286 -14.24 5.75 5.34
N LYS A 287 -15.35 4.99 5.24
CA LYS A 287 -16.72 5.57 5.22
C LYS A 287 -17.10 6.26 6.54
N ASN A 288 -16.40 5.96 7.64
CA ASN A 288 -16.68 6.53 8.95
C ASN A 288 -15.78 7.74 9.25
N LEU A 289 -16.02 8.85 8.55
CA LEU A 289 -15.22 10.08 8.62
C LEU A 289 -15.04 10.62 10.06
N LYS A 290 -15.97 10.33 10.99
CA LYS A 290 -15.83 10.72 12.40
C LYS A 290 -14.66 10.04 13.09
N ARG A 291 -14.36 8.79 12.72
CA ARG A 291 -13.26 8.00 13.29
C ARG A 291 -11.89 8.44 12.77
N PHE A 292 -11.84 9.07 11.59
CA PHE A 292 -10.61 9.60 10.99
C PHE A 292 -9.99 10.77 11.77
N TYR A 293 -10.80 11.52 12.53
CA TYR A 293 -10.31 12.63 13.36
C TYR A 293 -9.87 12.14 14.74
N THR A 294 -8.56 11.97 14.90
CA THR A 294 -7.92 11.55 16.15
C THR A 294 -7.01 12.66 16.71
N ARG A 295 -6.63 12.56 17.99
CA ARG A 295 -5.69 13.50 18.61
C ARG A 295 -4.28 13.37 18.05
N ALA A 296 -3.92 12.20 17.51
CA ALA A 296 -2.62 11.92 16.92
C ALA A 296 -2.29 12.85 15.72
N TRP A 297 -3.30 13.33 14.99
CA TRP A 297 -3.13 14.33 13.93
C TRP A 297 -2.49 15.63 14.41
N TYR A 298 -2.68 15.98 15.69
CA TYR A 298 -2.00 17.13 16.27
C TYR A 298 -0.49 16.98 16.20
N TYR A 299 0.07 15.77 16.28
CA TYR A 299 1.52 15.54 16.14
C TYR A 299 1.99 15.94 14.74
N VAL A 300 1.30 15.46 13.70
CA VAL A 300 1.61 15.75 12.29
C VAL A 300 1.66 17.25 12.04
N TYR A 301 0.62 17.97 12.48
CA TYR A 301 0.48 19.42 12.26
C TYR A 301 1.03 20.30 13.39
N SER A 302 1.70 19.72 14.39
CA SER A 302 2.28 20.49 15.50
C SER A 302 3.44 21.39 15.06
N TYR A 303 4.05 21.07 13.92
CA TYR A 303 5.19 21.80 13.37
C TYR A 303 4.89 22.30 11.95
N PRO A 304 5.10 23.60 11.67
CA PRO A 304 4.67 24.24 10.43
C PRO A 304 5.28 23.64 9.17
N SER A 305 6.55 23.25 9.21
CA SER A 305 7.24 22.69 8.06
C SER A 305 7.18 21.16 7.97
N ASN A 306 6.50 20.45 8.88
CA ASN A 306 6.35 19.00 8.78
C ASN A 306 5.66 18.60 7.47
N PHE A 307 4.50 19.22 7.20
CA PHE A 307 3.75 18.92 5.99
C PHE A 307 4.53 19.32 4.73
N THR A 308 5.14 20.50 4.75
CA THR A 308 5.91 21.01 3.63
C THR A 308 7.17 20.18 3.35
N ARG A 309 7.80 19.61 4.39
CA ARG A 309 8.87 18.61 4.26
C ARG A 309 8.37 17.34 3.58
N ILE A 310 7.19 16.84 3.97
CA ILE A 310 6.59 15.66 3.33
C ILE A 310 6.36 15.93 1.84
N VAL A 311 5.85 17.11 1.48
CA VAL A 311 5.68 17.53 0.07
C VAL A 311 7.03 17.58 -0.65
N ALA A 312 8.08 18.15 -0.04
CA ALA A 312 9.41 18.19 -0.65
C ALA A 312 9.98 16.77 -0.87
N LEU A 313 9.85 15.88 0.11
CA LEU A 313 10.27 14.48 -0.01
C LEU A 313 9.44 13.72 -1.06
N PHE A 314 8.15 14.01 -1.15
CA PHE A 314 7.25 13.45 -2.16
C PHE A 314 7.72 13.87 -3.57
N CYS A 315 7.96 15.16 -3.80
CA CYS A 315 8.48 15.64 -5.08
C CYS A 315 9.85 15.05 -5.41
N TRP A 316 10.71 14.86 -4.40
CA TRP A 316 11.99 14.18 -4.56
C TRP A 316 11.82 12.72 -5.00
N ASP A 317 10.89 11.97 -4.40
CA ASP A 317 10.64 10.56 -4.77
C ASP A 317 10.06 10.44 -6.19
N VAL A 318 9.16 11.36 -6.58
CA VAL A 318 8.67 11.47 -7.97
C VAL A 318 9.84 11.67 -8.94
N PHE A 319 10.74 12.60 -8.64
CA PHE A 319 11.93 12.84 -9.47
C PHE A 319 12.84 11.61 -9.53
N MET A 320 13.04 10.93 -8.39
CA MET A 320 13.86 9.71 -8.32
C MET A 320 13.27 8.58 -9.15
N ASP A 321 11.94 8.43 -9.20
CA ASP A 321 11.30 7.44 -10.06
C ASP A 321 11.54 7.75 -11.55
N PHE A 322 11.37 9.00 -11.99
CA PHE A 322 11.71 9.38 -13.37
C PHE A 322 13.18 9.12 -13.71
N ALA A 323 14.10 9.43 -12.79
CA ALA A 323 15.51 9.13 -12.95
C ALA A 323 15.77 7.61 -13.04
N SER A 324 15.12 6.81 -12.19
CA SER A 324 15.18 5.35 -12.23
C SER A 324 14.65 4.80 -13.56
N GLN A 325 13.51 5.29 -14.04
CA GLN A 325 12.96 4.92 -15.35
C GLN A 325 13.94 5.20 -16.49
N PHE A 326 14.60 6.36 -16.45
CA PHE A 326 15.63 6.71 -17.43
C PHE A 326 16.84 5.76 -17.34
N VAL A 327 17.34 5.50 -16.14
CA VAL A 327 18.46 4.57 -15.92
C VAL A 327 18.12 3.17 -16.41
N HIS A 328 16.95 2.64 -16.05
CA HIS A 328 16.45 1.33 -16.49
C HIS A 328 16.35 1.24 -18.02
N TRP A 329 15.94 2.32 -18.68
CA TRP A 329 15.91 2.40 -20.14
C TRP A 329 17.33 2.39 -20.74
N VAL A 330 18.25 3.20 -20.22
CA VAL A 330 19.65 3.27 -20.70
C VAL A 330 20.37 1.93 -20.55
N ILE A 331 20.23 1.25 -19.41
CA ILE A 331 20.90 -0.04 -19.17
C ILE A 331 20.12 -1.24 -19.73
N ASN A 332 18.96 -1.00 -20.37
CA ASN A 332 18.06 -2.02 -20.89
C ASN A 332 17.74 -3.12 -19.86
N LYS A 333 17.38 -2.72 -18.64
CA LYS A 333 17.01 -3.65 -17.57
C LYS A 333 15.79 -4.47 -17.98
N LYS A 334 15.83 -5.79 -17.74
CA LYS A 334 14.74 -6.74 -17.96
C LYS A 334 14.62 -7.70 -16.75
N PRO A 335 13.40 -8.15 -16.41
CA PRO A 335 12.10 -7.69 -16.92
C PRO A 335 11.82 -6.23 -16.55
N ARG A 336 10.95 -5.55 -17.30
CA ARG A 336 10.63 -4.13 -17.08
C ARG A 336 9.25 -3.78 -17.62
N ILE A 337 8.41 -3.21 -16.78
CA ILE A 337 7.10 -2.68 -17.15
C ILE A 337 7.16 -1.17 -17.40
N ARG A 338 6.12 -0.64 -18.05
CA ARG A 338 5.96 0.79 -18.27
C ARG A 338 5.27 1.42 -17.07
N ARG A 339 6.01 2.20 -16.29
CA ARG A 339 5.48 2.97 -15.15
C ARG A 339 4.63 4.18 -15.58
N GLY A 340 4.93 4.81 -16.72
CA GLY A 340 4.15 5.95 -17.21
C GLY A 340 4.37 7.22 -16.37
N PHE A 341 3.50 8.24 -16.57
CA PHE A 341 3.65 9.56 -15.94
C PHE A 341 2.96 9.69 -14.58
N ILE A 342 1.90 8.92 -14.33
CA ILE A 342 1.07 9.03 -13.12
C ILE A 342 1.65 8.21 -11.96
N TYR A 343 2.14 7.01 -12.25
CA TYR A 343 2.75 6.11 -11.25
C TYR A 343 3.77 6.77 -10.30
N PRO A 344 4.72 7.61 -10.74
CA PRO A 344 5.63 8.30 -9.82
C PRO A 344 4.94 9.02 -8.65
N PHE A 345 3.75 9.57 -8.87
CA PHE A 345 2.96 10.27 -7.85
C PHE A 345 2.23 9.30 -6.91
N VAL A 346 1.72 8.17 -7.45
CA VAL A 346 1.12 7.07 -6.68
C VAL A 346 2.19 6.46 -5.76
N ARG A 347 3.34 6.09 -6.32
CA ARG A 347 4.53 5.63 -5.60
C ARG A 347 4.91 6.59 -4.49
N ALA A 348 5.06 7.88 -4.77
CA ALA A 348 5.44 8.86 -3.75
C ALA A 348 4.36 9.01 -2.65
N GLY A 349 3.09 8.81 -2.99
CA GLY A 349 2.00 8.79 -2.02
C GLY A 349 2.09 7.62 -1.04
N ALA A 350 2.29 6.40 -1.55
CA ALA A 350 2.48 5.21 -0.73
C ALA A 350 3.81 5.24 0.05
N ASN A 351 4.93 5.45 -0.66
CA ASN A 351 6.28 5.34 -0.13
C ASN A 351 6.70 6.52 0.76
N VAL A 352 6.26 7.75 0.49
CA VAL A 352 6.64 8.93 1.27
C VAL A 352 5.51 9.46 2.13
N PHE A 353 4.39 9.82 1.50
CA PHE A 353 3.33 10.54 2.20
C PHE A 353 2.73 9.71 3.35
N LEU A 354 2.25 8.50 3.04
CA LEU A 354 1.69 7.61 4.05
C LEU A 354 2.74 7.19 5.10
N ARG A 355 3.95 6.83 4.67
CA ARG A 355 5.04 6.45 5.59
C ARG A 355 5.34 7.54 6.61
N GLU A 356 5.52 8.78 6.17
CA GLU A 356 5.88 9.90 7.05
C GLU A 356 4.75 10.27 8.00
N ILE A 357 3.51 10.34 7.51
CA ILE A 357 2.35 10.66 8.36
C ILE A 357 2.09 9.56 9.38
N THR A 358 2.10 8.31 8.95
CA THR A 358 1.76 7.20 9.84
C THR A 358 2.80 7.03 10.94
N THR A 359 4.08 7.19 10.62
CA THR A 359 5.15 7.19 11.63
C THR A 359 4.97 8.34 12.62
N ALA A 360 4.65 9.54 12.13
CA ALA A 360 4.41 10.71 12.98
C ALA A 360 3.21 10.50 13.92
N VAL A 361 2.12 9.93 13.41
CA VAL A 361 0.94 9.52 14.19
C VAL A 361 1.31 8.51 15.27
N LEU A 362 2.08 7.46 14.94
CA LEU A 362 2.51 6.44 15.90
C LEU A 362 3.42 7.00 17.00
N ILE A 363 4.35 7.91 16.66
CA ILE A 363 5.14 8.62 17.67
C ILE A 363 4.20 9.38 18.62
N GLY A 364 3.18 10.06 18.08
CA GLY A 364 2.13 10.69 18.88
C GLY A 364 1.41 9.70 19.80
N ASP A 365 0.95 8.58 19.26
CA ASP A 365 0.25 7.53 20.01
C ASP A 365 1.12 6.96 21.16
N MET A 366 2.40 6.70 20.90
CA MET A 366 3.37 6.21 21.90
C MET A 366 3.62 7.24 23.00
N LEU A 367 3.70 8.53 22.65
CA LEU A 367 3.98 9.59 23.61
C LEU A 367 2.75 10.01 24.43
N GLU A 368 1.54 9.80 23.92
CA GLU A 368 0.33 9.87 24.71
C GLU A 368 0.20 8.65 25.64
N GLY A 369 0.62 7.47 25.18
CA GLY A 369 0.62 6.24 25.95
C GLY A 369 -0.78 5.68 26.21
N GLU A 370 -1.79 6.14 25.46
CA GLU A 370 -3.19 5.69 25.62
C GLU A 370 -3.46 4.34 24.96
N ILE A 371 -2.77 4.04 23.86
CA ILE A 371 -2.96 2.80 23.11
C ILE A 371 -2.16 1.65 23.74
N ASP A 372 -2.79 0.49 23.86
CA ASP A 372 -2.16 -0.75 24.34
C ASP A 372 -1.46 -1.49 23.21
N VAL A 373 -2.06 -1.48 22.02
CA VAL A 373 -1.50 -2.13 20.83
C VAL A 373 -1.73 -1.25 19.59
N ALA A 374 -0.76 -1.17 18.70
CA ALA A 374 -0.96 -0.60 17.37
C ALA A 374 -0.55 -1.60 16.31
N TYR A 375 -1.23 -1.57 15.16
CA TYR A 375 -0.76 -2.21 13.94
C TYR A 375 -0.71 -1.17 12.84
N VAL A 376 0.40 -1.14 12.11
CA VAL A 376 0.60 -0.28 10.95
C VAL A 376 1.13 -1.07 9.77
N THR A 377 0.62 -0.76 8.58
CA THR A 377 1.17 -1.23 7.30
C THR A 377 1.93 -0.11 6.60
N TYR A 378 3.15 -0.41 6.16
CA TYR A 378 3.96 0.43 5.28
C TYR A 378 3.98 -0.14 3.86
N LEU A 379 3.15 0.44 2.99
CA LEU A 379 2.89 0.00 1.60
C LEU A 379 4.03 0.26 0.61
N GLY A 380 5.04 1.06 1.00
CA GLY A 380 5.99 1.63 0.05
C GLY A 380 6.93 0.62 -0.63
N TYR A 381 7.28 -0.49 0.04
CA TYR A 381 8.14 -1.51 -0.56
C TYR A 381 7.38 -2.30 -1.63
N ASP A 382 6.19 -2.79 -1.29
CA ASP A 382 5.31 -3.58 -2.16
C ASP A 382 5.02 -2.87 -3.50
N GLU A 383 4.52 -1.64 -3.44
CA GLU A 383 4.23 -0.75 -4.60
C GLU A 383 5.45 -0.58 -5.53
N ILE A 384 6.64 -0.43 -4.95
CA ILE A 384 7.88 -0.23 -5.70
C ILE A 384 8.38 -1.54 -6.28
N ALA A 385 8.29 -2.63 -5.52
CA ALA A 385 8.75 -3.95 -5.91
C ALA A 385 7.93 -4.50 -7.09
N HIS A 386 6.62 -4.26 -7.11
CA HIS A 386 5.74 -4.57 -8.23
C HIS A 386 6.21 -3.98 -9.55
N HIS A 387 6.71 -2.74 -9.52
CA HIS A 387 7.01 -1.99 -10.74
C HIS A 387 8.49 -1.99 -11.15
N SER A 388 9.40 -2.03 -10.19
CA SER A 388 10.85 -1.94 -10.41
C SER A 388 11.57 -3.29 -10.23
N GLY A 389 10.96 -4.21 -9.49
CA GLY A 389 11.49 -5.52 -9.12
C GLY A 389 11.90 -5.59 -7.65
N VAL A 390 11.73 -6.77 -7.05
CA VAL A 390 11.90 -7.05 -5.60
C VAL A 390 13.28 -6.72 -5.03
N ARG A 391 14.31 -6.73 -5.89
CA ARG A 391 15.73 -6.45 -5.56
C ARG A 391 16.29 -5.23 -6.29
N ASP A 392 15.43 -4.39 -6.87
CA ASP A 392 15.88 -3.14 -7.49
C ASP A 392 16.46 -2.16 -6.46
N TRP A 393 17.31 -1.25 -6.93
CA TRP A 393 17.83 -0.16 -6.11
C TRP A 393 16.70 0.66 -5.49
N ASP A 394 15.62 0.90 -6.24
CA ASP A 394 14.43 1.61 -5.76
C ASP A 394 13.81 0.94 -4.53
N ALA A 395 13.61 -0.38 -4.59
CA ALA A 395 13.02 -1.17 -3.51
C ALA A 395 13.92 -1.15 -2.26
N PHE A 396 15.23 -1.34 -2.43
CA PHE A 396 16.19 -1.32 -1.32
C PHE A 396 16.35 0.09 -0.72
N TYR A 397 16.25 1.13 -1.55
CA TYR A 397 16.23 2.52 -1.09
C TYR A 397 14.97 2.83 -0.26
N ALA A 398 13.82 2.28 -0.64
CA ALA A 398 12.59 2.38 0.15
C ALA A 398 12.75 1.74 1.54
N LEU A 399 13.31 0.53 1.62
CA LEU A 399 13.64 -0.14 2.89
C LEU A 399 14.59 0.70 3.76
N LYS A 400 15.60 1.33 3.15
CA LYS A 400 16.52 2.22 3.87
C LYS A 400 15.84 3.44 4.47
N LYS A 401 14.79 3.96 3.82
CA LYS A 401 14.00 5.07 4.37
C LYS A 401 12.99 4.60 5.40
N LEU A 402 12.50 3.37 5.28
CA LEU A 402 11.63 2.74 6.27
C LEU A 402 12.37 2.43 7.57
N ASP A 403 13.59 1.89 7.50
CA ASP A 403 14.43 1.64 8.69
C ASP A 403 14.69 2.92 9.50
N ARG A 404 14.80 4.08 8.83
CA ARG A 404 14.86 5.38 9.53
C ARG A 404 13.60 5.68 10.33
N GLN A 405 12.42 5.25 9.89
CA GLN A 405 11.18 5.41 10.65
C GLN A 405 11.15 4.46 11.85
N VAL A 406 11.63 3.23 11.69
CA VAL A 406 11.82 2.29 12.79
C VAL A 406 12.74 2.89 13.85
N HIS A 407 13.84 3.52 13.45
CA HIS A 407 14.73 4.24 14.38
C HIS A 407 14.04 5.40 15.11
N ARG A 408 13.18 6.16 14.43
CA ARG A 408 12.40 7.24 15.07
C ARG A 408 11.45 6.70 16.13
N LEU A 409 10.78 5.59 15.85
CA LEU A 409 9.92 4.90 16.82
C LEU A 409 10.73 4.33 17.99
N GLU A 410 11.90 3.74 17.73
CA GLU A 410 12.84 3.29 18.76
C GLU A 410 13.22 4.44 19.71
N ASN A 411 13.54 5.61 19.15
CA ASN A 411 13.86 6.80 19.93
C ASN A 411 12.66 7.32 20.72
N ALA A 412 11.44 7.24 20.17
CA ALA A 412 10.23 7.65 20.85
C ALA A 412 9.95 6.83 22.12
N LYS A 413 10.34 5.54 22.16
CA LYS A 413 10.20 4.67 23.35
C LYS A 413 10.82 5.26 24.61
N LYS A 414 11.93 6.00 24.46
CA LYS A 414 12.67 6.61 25.59
C LYS A 414 11.84 7.67 26.32
N TYR A 415 10.87 8.27 25.64
CA TYR A 415 10.06 9.37 26.15
C TYR A 415 8.60 8.98 26.41
N ALA A 416 8.16 7.82 25.92
CA ALA A 416 6.81 7.31 26.13
C ALA A 416 6.51 7.12 27.62
N PRO A 417 5.30 7.45 28.11
CA PRO A 417 4.91 7.26 29.51
C PRO A 417 4.59 5.78 29.84
N ARG A 418 4.86 4.85 28.91
CA ARG A 418 4.76 3.41 29.10
C ARG A 418 5.82 2.71 28.25
N PRO A 419 6.32 1.54 28.69
CA PRO A 419 7.23 0.76 27.87
C PRO A 419 6.50 0.20 26.64
N TYR A 420 7.11 0.35 25.47
CA TYR A 420 6.62 -0.22 24.21
C TYR A 420 7.59 -1.27 23.66
N GLU A 421 7.05 -2.40 23.22
CA GLU A 421 7.75 -3.39 22.40
C GLU A 421 7.45 -3.13 20.92
N LEU A 422 8.47 -3.22 20.08
CA LEU A 422 8.32 -3.05 18.63
C LEU A 422 8.44 -4.43 17.99
N VAL A 423 7.54 -4.73 17.08
CA VAL A 423 7.54 -5.96 16.28
C VAL A 423 7.53 -5.52 14.84
N VAL A 424 8.42 -6.05 14.02
CA VAL A 424 8.44 -5.80 12.57
C VAL A 424 8.07 -7.08 11.89
N GLN A 425 7.09 -7.08 11.00
CA GLN A 425 6.71 -8.29 10.27
C GLN A 425 6.42 -7.99 8.82
N SER A 426 6.20 -9.06 8.06
CA SER A 426 5.61 -8.99 6.74
C SER A 426 4.44 -9.97 6.66
N ASP A 427 3.45 -9.61 5.87
CA ASP A 427 2.24 -10.36 5.60
C ASP A 427 2.44 -11.40 4.49
N HIS A 428 3.22 -11.05 3.47
CA HIS A 428 3.69 -11.94 2.41
C HIS A 428 5.01 -11.43 1.82
N GLY A 429 5.67 -12.26 0.99
CA GLY A 429 6.78 -11.79 0.16
C GLY A 429 6.33 -11.35 -1.24
N GLN A 430 7.31 -11.15 -2.11
CA GLN A 430 7.12 -11.10 -3.56
C GLN A 430 8.15 -11.98 -4.27
N THR A 431 7.77 -12.52 -5.43
CA THR A 431 8.66 -13.23 -6.37
C THR A 431 8.81 -12.40 -7.64
N ASN A 432 10.01 -12.36 -8.22
CA ASN A 432 10.29 -11.57 -9.42
C ASN A 432 9.99 -12.36 -10.70
N GLY A 433 9.87 -11.70 -11.84
CA GLY A 433 9.89 -12.37 -13.14
C GLY A 433 9.31 -11.54 -14.28
N ALA A 434 9.59 -11.96 -15.52
CA ALA A 434 8.87 -11.41 -16.67
C ALA A 434 7.40 -11.83 -16.61
N THR A 435 6.51 -10.90 -16.93
CA THR A 435 5.07 -11.12 -16.92
C THR A 435 4.69 -12.18 -17.97
N PHE A 436 3.52 -12.79 -17.82
CA PHE A 436 3.00 -13.77 -18.76
C PHE A 436 2.91 -13.19 -20.18
N LEU A 437 2.43 -11.96 -20.30
CA LEU A 437 2.39 -11.22 -21.57
C LEU A 437 3.80 -10.96 -22.13
N GLN A 438 4.78 -10.60 -21.30
CA GLN A 438 6.16 -10.37 -21.75
C GLN A 438 6.84 -11.66 -22.25
N ARG A 439 6.53 -12.80 -21.64
CA ARG A 439 7.12 -14.09 -22.00
C ARG A 439 6.47 -14.69 -23.24
N TYR A 440 5.14 -14.66 -23.32
CA TYR A 440 4.38 -15.45 -24.30
C TYR A 440 3.64 -14.61 -25.34
N GLY A 441 3.65 -13.28 -25.20
CA GLY A 441 3.00 -12.36 -26.15
C GLY A 441 1.47 -12.37 -26.12
N LEU A 442 0.87 -12.99 -25.09
CA LEU A 442 -0.57 -13.09 -24.90
C LEU A 442 -0.90 -13.01 -23.40
N THR A 443 -2.08 -12.49 -23.05
CA THR A 443 -2.58 -12.40 -21.67
C THR A 443 -3.30 -13.70 -21.25
N LEU A 444 -3.60 -13.85 -19.96
CA LEU A 444 -4.43 -14.99 -19.52
C LEU A 444 -5.83 -14.96 -20.16
N GLU A 445 -6.40 -13.78 -20.39
CA GLU A 445 -7.65 -13.64 -21.13
C GLU A 445 -7.49 -14.15 -22.56
N ASP A 446 -6.42 -13.77 -23.26
CA ASP A 446 -6.17 -14.24 -24.63
C ASP A 446 -6.02 -15.76 -24.68
N LEU A 447 -5.34 -16.36 -23.69
CA LEU A 447 -5.24 -17.81 -23.57
C LEU A 447 -6.62 -18.45 -23.42
N VAL A 448 -7.43 -17.97 -22.46
CA VAL A 448 -8.79 -18.49 -22.24
C VAL A 448 -9.67 -18.26 -23.47
N ARG A 449 -9.63 -17.07 -24.06
CA ARG A 449 -10.35 -16.68 -25.28
C ARG A 449 -10.10 -17.67 -26.42
N ASN A 450 -8.85 -18.07 -26.63
CA ASN A 450 -8.47 -18.98 -27.71
C ASN A 450 -8.95 -20.43 -27.48
N LEU A 451 -9.34 -20.77 -26.26
CA LEU A 451 -9.82 -22.10 -25.87
C LEU A 451 -11.35 -22.16 -25.72
N MET A 452 -12.04 -21.06 -26.00
CA MET A 452 -13.50 -20.93 -25.84
C MET A 452 -14.16 -20.74 -27.21
N PRO A 453 -15.47 -21.05 -27.34
CA PRO A 453 -16.23 -20.75 -28.55
C PRO A 453 -16.12 -19.26 -28.94
N PRO A 454 -16.05 -18.93 -30.25
CA PRO A 454 -15.81 -17.55 -30.70
C PRO A 454 -16.84 -16.52 -30.19
N ASP A 455 -18.08 -16.95 -29.99
CA ASP A 455 -19.19 -16.08 -29.57
C ASP A 455 -19.27 -15.88 -28.05
N THR A 456 -18.41 -16.53 -27.25
CA THR A 456 -18.44 -16.44 -25.79
C THR A 456 -18.07 -15.03 -25.31
N THR A 457 -18.89 -14.42 -24.46
CA THR A 457 -18.54 -13.13 -23.84
C THR A 457 -17.59 -13.35 -22.66
N ILE A 458 -16.39 -12.73 -22.69
CA ILE A 458 -15.44 -12.75 -21.55
C ILE A 458 -15.30 -11.33 -21.02
N TYR A 459 -15.36 -11.20 -19.71
CA TYR A 459 -14.88 -10.03 -18.98
C TYR A 459 -13.56 -10.38 -18.30
N SER A 460 -12.58 -9.49 -18.34
CA SER A 460 -11.31 -9.70 -17.65
C SER A 460 -10.91 -8.50 -16.82
N GLU A 461 -10.22 -8.78 -15.72
CA GLU A 461 -9.56 -7.76 -14.91
C GLU A 461 -8.14 -8.24 -14.58
N LEU A 462 -7.27 -8.06 -15.57
CA LEU A 462 -5.86 -8.49 -15.56
C LEU A 462 -4.89 -7.34 -15.29
N SER A 463 -5.38 -6.10 -15.28
CA SER A 463 -4.65 -4.92 -14.85
C SER A 463 -5.16 -4.50 -13.48
N SER A 464 -4.33 -4.61 -12.44
CA SER A 464 -4.39 -3.64 -11.35
C SER A 464 -3.97 -2.29 -11.93
N ASN A 465 -4.91 -1.54 -12.51
CA ASN A 465 -4.61 -0.18 -12.97
C ASN A 465 -4.28 0.65 -11.73
N GLU A 466 -2.97 0.73 -11.47
CA GLU A 466 -2.33 1.32 -10.30
C GLU A 466 -2.61 0.52 -9.01
N ASP A 467 -1.54 0.10 -8.34
CA ASP A 467 -1.50 -0.77 -7.15
C ASP A 467 -2.46 -0.31 -6.02
N HIS A 468 -2.48 -1.06 -4.90
CA HIS A 468 -3.36 -0.87 -3.74
C HIS A 468 -3.62 0.60 -3.33
N PHE A 469 -2.63 1.48 -3.49
CA PHE A 469 -2.75 2.92 -3.23
C PHE A 469 -3.33 3.75 -4.41
N GLY A 470 -3.06 3.39 -5.66
CA GLY A 470 -3.62 4.04 -6.85
C GLY A 470 -5.14 3.89 -6.93
N GLN A 471 -5.65 2.69 -6.66
CA GLN A 471 -7.10 2.44 -6.52
C GLN A 471 -7.75 3.32 -5.44
N MET A 472 -7.04 3.65 -4.35
CA MET A 472 -7.52 4.54 -3.30
C MET A 472 -7.74 5.99 -3.79
N ILE A 473 -6.93 6.46 -4.74
CA ILE A 473 -7.01 7.82 -5.30
C ILE A 473 -7.99 7.89 -6.48
N GLN A 474 -8.04 6.86 -7.33
CA GLN A 474 -8.84 6.86 -8.55
C GLN A 474 -10.33 6.49 -8.32
N ASN A 475 -10.62 5.51 -7.46
CA ASN A 475 -11.99 4.99 -7.28
C ASN A 475 -13.02 5.94 -6.61
N PRO A 476 -12.67 6.92 -5.76
CA PRO A 476 -13.66 7.86 -5.23
C PRO A 476 -14.39 8.64 -6.33
N ILE A 477 -13.75 8.82 -7.49
CA ILE A 477 -14.30 9.57 -8.64
C ILE A 477 -15.19 8.65 -9.51
N GLU A 478 -14.89 7.36 -9.61
CA GLU A 478 -15.70 6.42 -10.41
C GLU A 478 -16.91 5.88 -9.63
N ASP A 479 -16.75 5.54 -8.35
CA ASP A 479 -17.88 5.15 -7.49
C ASP A 479 -18.84 6.32 -7.27
N SER A 480 -18.34 7.56 -7.15
CA SER A 480 -19.22 8.74 -7.08
C SER A 480 -19.93 9.01 -8.41
N LYS A 481 -19.29 8.74 -9.55
CA LYS A 481 -19.97 8.77 -10.86
C LYS A 481 -21.04 7.69 -10.95
N GLN A 482 -20.81 6.46 -10.47
CA GLN A 482 -21.83 5.41 -10.44
C GLN A 482 -22.97 5.73 -9.47
N TYR A 483 -22.67 6.28 -8.29
CA TYR A 483 -23.67 6.71 -7.29
C TYR A 483 -24.50 7.91 -7.78
N ILE A 484 -23.87 8.86 -8.49
CA ILE A 484 -24.56 9.98 -9.14
C ILE A 484 -25.35 9.49 -10.35
N LYS A 485 -24.86 8.50 -11.10
CA LYS A 485 -25.54 7.91 -12.27
C LYS A 485 -26.81 7.17 -11.87
N VAL A 486 -26.73 6.32 -10.84
CA VAL A 486 -27.89 5.61 -10.25
C VAL A 486 -28.91 6.58 -9.66
N LYS A 487 -28.47 7.71 -9.07
CA LYS A 487 -29.38 8.74 -8.56
C LYS A 487 -29.94 9.65 -9.66
N SER A 488 -29.19 9.84 -10.76
CA SER A 488 -29.63 10.60 -11.94
C SER A 488 -30.63 9.83 -12.80
N GLU A 489 -30.54 8.50 -12.82
CA GLU A 489 -31.53 7.61 -13.46
C GLU A 489 -32.87 7.57 -12.70
N MET A 490 -32.91 8.02 -11.44
CA MET A 490 -34.14 8.19 -10.65
C MET A 490 -34.73 9.62 -10.68
N VAL A 491 -34.07 10.62 -11.30
CA VAL A 491 -34.54 12.03 -11.28
C VAL A 491 -34.34 12.75 -12.62
N ALA A 492 -34.37 12.06 -13.76
CA ALA A 492 -34.29 12.70 -15.07
C ALA A 492 -35.41 12.26 -16.02
N ASP A 493 -36.65 12.49 -15.59
CA ASP A 493 -37.70 12.90 -16.53
C ASP A 493 -37.59 14.42 -16.72
N GLU A 494 -37.73 14.87 -17.97
CA GLU A 494 -37.69 16.27 -18.42
C GLU A 494 -36.37 17.04 -18.25
N THR A 495 -35.41 16.82 -19.16
CA THR A 495 -34.74 17.89 -19.95
C THR A 495 -33.60 17.32 -20.82
N LYS A 496 -33.96 16.67 -21.93
CA LYS A 496 -33.01 16.33 -23.00
C LYS A 496 -33.48 16.84 -24.37
N TYR A 497 -34.19 17.96 -24.38
CA TYR A 497 -34.79 18.55 -25.59
C TYR A 497 -33.98 19.73 -26.16
N PHE A 498 -32.90 20.17 -25.50
CA PHE A 498 -32.16 21.38 -25.90
C PHE A 498 -30.74 21.15 -26.43
N PHE A 499 -30.15 19.95 -26.30
CA PHE A 499 -28.75 19.72 -26.71
C PHE A 499 -28.60 19.19 -28.15
N ASP A 500 -29.59 18.48 -28.68
CA ASP A 500 -29.49 17.83 -30.00
C ASP A 500 -29.70 18.78 -31.19
N LYS A 501 -30.05 20.05 -30.93
CA LYS A 501 -30.26 21.07 -31.98
C LYS A 501 -29.01 21.90 -32.33
N ALA A 502 -27.87 21.64 -31.70
CA ALA A 502 -26.66 22.44 -31.86
C ALA A 502 -25.55 21.78 -32.71
N VAL A 503 -25.74 20.55 -33.21
CA VAL A 503 -24.70 19.84 -34.00
C VAL A 503 -25.21 19.45 -35.40
N GLU A 504 -26.13 20.24 -35.94
CA GLU A 504 -26.61 20.08 -37.32
C GLU A 504 -26.34 21.36 -38.11
N LYS A 505 -25.07 21.54 -38.54
CA LYS A 505 -24.68 22.33 -39.73
C LYS A 505 -23.18 22.27 -40.00
N ILE A 506 -22.86 22.19 -41.30
CA ILE A 506 -21.54 22.21 -41.98
C ILE A 506 -21.00 20.78 -42.23
N ASP A 507 -20.83 20.27 -43.45
CA ASP A 507 -21.03 20.78 -44.81
C ASP A 507 -21.11 19.58 -45.79
N ASN A 508 -21.70 19.76 -46.97
CA ASN A 508 -21.99 18.70 -47.96
C ASN A 508 -21.14 18.78 -49.25
N SER A 509 -20.53 17.63 -49.62
CA SER A 509 -20.41 17.03 -50.98
C SER A 509 -19.33 17.55 -51.97
N PRO A 510 -18.97 16.86 -53.08
CA PRO A 510 -19.22 15.46 -53.53
C PRO A 510 -18.00 14.69 -54.16
N SER A 511 -18.17 13.37 -54.30
CA SER A 511 -17.71 12.46 -55.39
C SER A 511 -16.28 12.55 -55.98
N LEU A 512 -15.41 11.60 -55.59
CA LEU A 512 -14.56 10.83 -56.54
C LEU A 512 -13.72 9.69 -55.92
N LYS A 513 -13.63 9.58 -54.58
CA LYS A 513 -12.79 8.54 -53.91
C LYS A 513 -13.52 7.25 -53.54
N GLU A 514 -14.81 7.16 -53.86
CA GLU A 514 -15.76 6.22 -53.25
C GLU A 514 -15.88 4.85 -53.96
N LYS A 515 -15.06 4.58 -54.99
CA LYS A 515 -15.06 3.27 -55.68
C LYS A 515 -13.72 2.53 -55.68
N VAL A 516 -12.68 3.07 -55.03
CA VAL A 516 -11.36 2.42 -54.93
C VAL A 516 -11.01 2.08 -53.47
N LEU A 517 -11.48 2.86 -52.48
CA LEU A 517 -11.28 2.54 -51.05
C LEU A 517 -12.10 1.30 -50.59
N THR A 518 -13.29 1.13 -51.14
CA THR A 518 -14.25 0.07 -50.77
C THR A 518 -13.81 -1.33 -51.21
N TYR A 519 -12.85 -1.41 -52.15
CA TYR A 519 -12.26 -2.67 -52.62
C TYR A 519 -11.02 -3.08 -51.79
N LEU A 520 -10.29 -2.11 -51.21
CA LEU A 520 -9.08 -2.36 -50.40
C LEU A 520 -9.36 -2.56 -48.90
N GLN A 521 -10.52 -2.14 -48.39
CA GLN A 521 -10.88 -2.26 -46.97
C GLN A 521 -11.68 -3.52 -46.59
N ARG A 522 -11.94 -4.42 -47.55
CA ARG A 522 -12.71 -5.66 -47.29
C ARG A 522 -11.90 -6.81 -46.67
N HIS A 523 -10.59 -6.64 -46.51
CA HIS A 523 -9.69 -7.73 -46.10
C HIS A 523 -8.78 -7.34 -44.92
N ASN A 524 -9.33 -6.72 -43.87
CA ASN A 524 -8.73 -6.65 -42.53
C ASN A 524 -9.72 -6.00 -41.57
N ASN A 525 -10.69 -6.75 -41.07
CA ASN A 525 -11.45 -6.40 -39.87
C ASN A 525 -12.31 -7.60 -39.44
N SER A 526 -11.70 -8.56 -38.75
CA SER A 526 -12.43 -9.25 -37.69
C SER A 526 -12.65 -8.19 -36.61
N LYS A 527 -13.81 -7.54 -36.63
CA LYS A 527 -14.17 -6.53 -35.64
C LYS A 527 -14.15 -7.19 -34.26
N ILE A 528 -13.22 -6.74 -33.41
CA ILE A 528 -13.34 -6.85 -31.95
C ILE A 528 -14.70 -6.22 -31.58
N PRO A 529 -15.54 -6.87 -30.75
CA PRO A 529 -16.85 -6.32 -30.40
C PRO A 529 -16.72 -4.93 -29.78
N GLU A 530 -17.57 -3.99 -30.22
CA GLU A 530 -17.55 -2.56 -29.85
C GLU A 530 -17.95 -2.25 -28.38
N LYS A 531 -18.20 -3.25 -27.54
CA LYS A 531 -18.37 -3.10 -26.09
C LYS A 531 -17.81 -4.31 -25.37
N THR A 532 -16.83 -4.10 -24.49
CA THR A 532 -16.48 -5.09 -23.45
C THR A 532 -17.75 -5.36 -22.63
N PRO A 533 -18.18 -6.62 -22.48
CA PRO A 533 -19.39 -6.95 -21.72
C PRO A 533 -19.24 -6.47 -20.27
N SER A 534 -20.32 -6.11 -19.58
CA SER A 534 -20.26 -5.91 -18.14
C SER A 534 -20.00 -7.26 -17.43
N SER A 535 -19.43 -7.24 -16.21
CA SER A 535 -19.22 -8.48 -15.45
C SER A 535 -20.51 -9.27 -15.22
N SER A 536 -21.66 -8.59 -15.08
CA SER A 536 -22.98 -9.24 -14.95
C SER A 536 -23.47 -9.93 -16.23
N GLU A 537 -22.98 -9.53 -17.40
CA GLU A 537 -23.42 -10.03 -18.71
C GLU A 537 -22.40 -10.98 -19.36
N ALA A 538 -21.21 -11.10 -18.77
CA ALA A 538 -20.18 -12.01 -19.25
C ALA A 538 -20.54 -13.47 -18.95
N GLN A 539 -20.24 -14.37 -19.89
CA GLN A 539 -20.36 -15.82 -19.74
C GLN A 539 -19.12 -16.44 -19.07
N VAL A 540 -17.99 -15.73 -19.14
CA VAL A 540 -16.77 -16.09 -18.42
C VAL A 540 -16.13 -14.83 -17.84
N ILE A 541 -15.63 -14.94 -16.62
CA ILE A 541 -14.83 -13.91 -15.98
C ILE A 541 -13.43 -14.45 -15.72
N VAL A 542 -12.40 -13.73 -16.19
CA VAL A 542 -10.99 -14.07 -15.95
C VAL A 542 -10.35 -12.97 -15.11
N LEU A 543 -9.95 -13.31 -13.89
CA LEU A 543 -9.28 -12.40 -12.97
C LEU A 543 -7.83 -12.81 -12.76
N ALA A 544 -6.96 -11.83 -12.54
CA ALA A 544 -5.60 -12.07 -12.08
C ALA A 544 -5.39 -11.55 -10.65
N SER A 545 -4.44 -12.16 -9.96
CA SER A 545 -3.96 -11.79 -8.62
C SER A 545 -2.49 -12.20 -8.56
N GLY A 546 -1.64 -11.38 -9.17
CA GLY A 546 -0.24 -11.66 -9.45
C GLY A 546 -0.06 -12.85 -10.40
N ASN A 547 0.61 -13.89 -9.92
CA ASN A 547 0.83 -15.13 -10.67
C ASN A 547 -0.28 -16.19 -10.48
N LEU A 548 -1.38 -15.80 -9.82
CA LEU A 548 -2.60 -16.58 -9.65
C LEU A 548 -3.70 -16.03 -10.59
N GLY A 549 -4.31 -16.91 -11.36
CA GLY A 549 -5.45 -16.64 -12.23
C GLY A 549 -6.71 -17.33 -11.72
N LEU A 550 -7.86 -16.70 -11.91
CA LEU A 550 -9.16 -17.21 -11.49
C LEU A 550 -10.10 -17.15 -12.69
N ILE A 551 -10.66 -18.30 -13.06
CA ILE A 551 -11.61 -18.42 -14.17
C ILE A 551 -12.97 -18.83 -13.59
N TYR A 552 -13.98 -17.99 -13.83
CA TYR A 552 -15.36 -18.23 -13.45
C TYR A 552 -16.23 -18.40 -14.70
N LEU A 553 -16.98 -19.50 -14.76
CA LEU A 553 -17.93 -19.83 -15.83
C LEU A 553 -19.33 -19.44 -15.36
N THR A 554 -19.73 -18.21 -15.68
CA THR A 554 -20.82 -17.46 -15.02
C THR A 554 -22.21 -17.78 -15.55
N GLU A 555 -22.33 -18.65 -16.56
CA GLU A 555 -23.62 -19.18 -17.04
C GLU A 555 -24.33 -20.05 -15.98
N HIS A 556 -23.59 -20.53 -14.99
CA HIS A 556 -24.10 -21.31 -13.86
C HIS A 556 -23.76 -20.61 -12.55
N VAL A 557 -24.71 -20.50 -11.61
CA VAL A 557 -24.44 -19.87 -10.30
C VAL A 557 -23.50 -20.74 -9.45
N GLU A 558 -23.66 -22.06 -9.53
CA GLU A 558 -22.81 -23.02 -8.82
C GLU A 558 -21.43 -23.16 -9.48
N ARG A 559 -20.46 -23.63 -8.69
CA ARG A 559 -19.12 -23.98 -9.18
C ARG A 559 -19.19 -25.27 -10.01
N LEU A 560 -18.77 -25.21 -11.26
CA LEU A 560 -18.71 -26.35 -12.16
C LEU A 560 -17.56 -27.29 -11.77
N ASN A 561 -17.82 -28.60 -11.91
CA ASN A 561 -16.82 -29.63 -11.71
C ASN A 561 -16.09 -29.99 -13.02
N PHE A 562 -14.99 -30.73 -12.91
CA PHE A 562 -14.18 -31.21 -14.01
C PHE A 562 -15.01 -31.89 -15.11
N GLU A 563 -15.93 -32.76 -14.72
CA GLU A 563 -16.76 -33.53 -15.65
C GLU A 563 -17.70 -32.63 -16.46
N GLN A 564 -18.28 -31.61 -15.82
CA GLN A 564 -19.14 -30.61 -16.47
C GLN A 564 -18.32 -29.71 -17.39
N ILE A 565 -17.18 -29.19 -16.93
CA ILE A 565 -16.32 -28.32 -17.73
C ILE A 565 -15.84 -29.05 -18.99
N LYS A 566 -15.46 -30.32 -18.86
CA LYS A 566 -15.06 -31.18 -19.99
C LYS A 566 -16.17 -31.33 -21.05
N ILE A 567 -17.44 -31.31 -20.64
CA ILE A 567 -18.58 -31.42 -21.56
C ILE A 567 -18.87 -30.06 -22.22
N PHE A 568 -18.90 -28.98 -21.45
CA PHE A 568 -19.26 -27.65 -21.95
C PHE A 568 -18.14 -26.97 -22.74
N TYR A 569 -16.89 -27.13 -22.30
CA TYR A 569 -15.71 -26.46 -22.85
C TYR A 569 -14.53 -27.47 -22.97
N PRO A 570 -14.61 -28.44 -23.90
CA PRO A 570 -13.69 -29.58 -23.97
C PRO A 570 -12.20 -29.20 -24.14
N ASP A 571 -11.92 -28.06 -24.77
CA ASP A 571 -10.56 -27.61 -25.06
C ASP A 571 -9.95 -26.76 -23.93
N LEU A 572 -10.75 -26.27 -22.98
CA LEU A 572 -10.31 -25.32 -21.95
C LEU A 572 -9.27 -25.93 -21.01
N ILE A 573 -9.58 -27.07 -20.39
CA ILE A 573 -8.66 -27.72 -19.44
C ILE A 573 -7.38 -28.21 -20.15
N PRO A 574 -7.47 -28.99 -21.25
CA PRO A 574 -6.27 -29.42 -21.98
C PRO A 574 -5.42 -28.27 -22.49
N GLY A 575 -6.04 -27.21 -23.01
CA GLY A 575 -5.33 -26.05 -23.52
C GLY A 575 -4.58 -25.26 -22.45
N LEU A 576 -5.18 -25.09 -21.27
CA LEU A 576 -4.54 -24.43 -20.14
C LEU A 576 -3.34 -25.22 -19.63
N VAL A 577 -3.48 -26.52 -19.37
CA VAL A 577 -2.39 -27.33 -18.80
C VAL A 577 -1.24 -27.58 -19.76
N GLN A 578 -1.49 -27.52 -21.08
CA GLN A 578 -0.44 -27.69 -22.09
C GLN A 578 0.36 -26.41 -22.39
N HIS A 579 -0.12 -25.25 -21.95
CA HIS A 579 0.61 -23.99 -22.14
C HIS A 579 1.83 -23.94 -21.19
N GLU A 580 3.02 -23.75 -21.74
CA GLU A 580 4.28 -23.79 -20.97
C GLU A 580 4.36 -22.76 -19.83
N GLY A 581 3.62 -21.65 -19.94
CA GLY A 581 3.52 -20.64 -18.89
C GLY A 581 2.61 -20.99 -17.70
N VAL A 582 1.83 -22.07 -17.80
CA VAL A 582 0.96 -22.57 -16.73
C VAL A 582 1.70 -23.67 -15.98
N GLY A 583 1.90 -23.49 -14.67
CA GLY A 583 2.54 -24.49 -13.82
C GLY A 583 1.55 -25.61 -13.50
N PHE A 584 0.38 -25.22 -13.03
CA PHE A 584 -0.75 -26.13 -12.80
C PHE A 584 -2.08 -25.36 -12.83
N ILE A 585 -3.16 -26.10 -13.01
CA ILE A 585 -4.51 -25.64 -12.67
C ILE A 585 -5.07 -26.46 -11.51
N MET A 586 -5.98 -25.90 -10.73
CA MET A 586 -6.79 -26.64 -9.77
C MET A 586 -8.25 -26.63 -10.22
N VAL A 587 -8.84 -27.83 -10.30
CA VAL A 587 -10.25 -28.06 -10.65
C VAL A 587 -10.84 -29.12 -9.71
N ARG A 588 -12.12 -28.97 -9.36
CA ARG A 588 -12.82 -29.94 -8.52
C ARG A 588 -13.49 -31.00 -9.39
N SER A 589 -13.18 -32.28 -9.18
CA SER A 589 -13.93 -33.42 -9.74
C SER A 589 -15.02 -33.87 -8.77
N GLN A 590 -16.16 -34.32 -9.31
CA GLN A 590 -17.20 -34.96 -8.51
C GLN A 590 -16.77 -36.33 -7.98
N GLU A 591 -15.99 -37.08 -8.76
CA GLU A 591 -15.54 -38.42 -8.43
C GLU A 591 -14.31 -38.40 -7.51
N PHE A 592 -13.29 -37.62 -7.89
CA PHE A 592 -11.97 -37.64 -7.26
C PHE A 592 -11.75 -36.52 -6.24
N GLY A 593 -12.65 -35.54 -6.16
CA GLY A 593 -12.45 -34.33 -5.35
C GLY A 593 -11.51 -33.33 -6.03
N PRO A 594 -10.86 -32.42 -5.29
CA PRO A 594 -9.94 -31.45 -5.87
C PRO A 594 -8.70 -32.10 -6.48
N MET A 595 -8.33 -31.62 -7.68
CA MET A 595 -7.18 -32.10 -8.44
C MET A 595 -6.32 -30.91 -8.87
N ALA A 596 -5.00 -31.03 -8.70
CA ALA A 596 -4.04 -30.15 -9.34
C ALA A 596 -3.51 -30.83 -10.61
N MET A 597 -3.61 -30.18 -11.76
CA MET A 597 -3.28 -30.75 -13.07
C MET A 597 -2.20 -29.93 -13.75
N GLY A 598 -1.12 -30.57 -14.20
CA GLY A 598 -0.09 -29.98 -15.06
C GLY A 598 -0.02 -30.70 -16.41
N SER A 599 0.91 -30.28 -17.28
CA SER A 599 1.07 -30.82 -18.64
C SER A 599 1.39 -32.32 -18.70
N LYS A 600 1.95 -32.89 -17.63
CA LYS A 600 2.49 -34.27 -17.57
C LYS A 600 1.97 -35.11 -16.40
N GLY A 601 1.04 -34.59 -15.61
CA GLY A 601 0.52 -35.34 -14.48
C GLY A 601 -0.51 -34.60 -13.65
N VAL A 602 -1.11 -35.34 -12.72
CA VAL A 602 -2.22 -34.92 -11.87
C VAL A 602 -1.91 -35.34 -10.44
N HIS A 603 -2.13 -34.42 -9.50
CA HIS A 603 -2.12 -34.68 -8.07
C HIS A 603 -3.56 -34.62 -7.55
N PHE A 604 -4.08 -35.74 -7.07
CA PHE A 604 -5.39 -35.86 -6.45
C PHE A 604 -5.31 -35.42 -4.98
N LEU A 605 -5.79 -34.21 -4.67
CA LEU A 605 -5.52 -33.56 -3.37
C LEU A 605 -6.29 -34.19 -2.20
N LYS A 606 -7.33 -34.98 -2.48
CA LYS A 606 -8.15 -35.62 -1.46
C LYS A 606 -7.44 -36.78 -0.76
N ASP A 607 -6.70 -37.61 -1.51
CA ASP A 607 -6.03 -38.81 -1.02
C ASP A 607 -4.51 -38.79 -1.21
N GLY A 608 -3.98 -37.77 -1.90
CA GLY A 608 -2.55 -37.59 -2.18
C GLY A 608 -2.03 -38.49 -3.31
N THR A 609 -2.90 -39.15 -4.07
CA THR A 609 -2.48 -39.97 -5.20
C THR A 609 -1.92 -39.08 -6.32
N ILE A 610 -0.85 -39.54 -6.97
CA ILE A 610 -0.22 -38.84 -8.10
C ILE A 610 -0.23 -39.75 -9.33
N GLU A 611 -0.67 -39.21 -10.46
CA GLU A 611 -0.57 -39.84 -11.78
C GLU A 611 0.39 -39.04 -12.66
N GLY A 612 1.43 -39.68 -13.20
CA GLY A 612 2.47 -38.99 -13.99
C GLY A 612 3.48 -38.22 -13.13
N GLU A 613 3.92 -37.06 -13.60
CA GLU A 613 4.79 -36.15 -12.83
C GLU A 613 3.94 -35.28 -11.88
N ASP A 614 4.32 -35.16 -10.60
CA ASP A 614 3.59 -34.32 -9.64
C ASP A 614 3.76 -32.82 -9.98
N PRO A 615 2.68 -32.12 -10.41
CA PRO A 615 2.76 -30.71 -10.81
C PRO A 615 3.08 -29.77 -9.64
N LEU A 616 2.93 -30.22 -8.38
CA LEU A 616 3.14 -29.39 -7.20
C LEU A 616 4.57 -29.43 -6.65
N THR A 617 5.43 -30.31 -7.18
CA THR A 617 6.78 -30.58 -6.68
C THR A 617 7.61 -29.31 -6.40
N VAL A 618 7.54 -28.32 -7.29
CA VAL A 618 8.35 -27.09 -7.21
C VAL A 618 7.74 -25.98 -6.34
N PHE A 619 6.46 -26.12 -5.95
CA PHE A 619 5.70 -25.06 -5.25
C PHE A 619 5.76 -25.15 -3.73
N GLY A 620 6.50 -26.13 -3.21
CA GLY A 620 6.73 -26.33 -1.79
C GLY A 620 5.90 -27.47 -1.19
N PRO A 621 6.32 -28.00 -0.03
CA PRO A 621 5.84 -29.28 0.50
C PRO A 621 4.41 -29.25 1.08
N ARG A 622 3.72 -28.11 1.05
CA ARG A 622 2.34 -27.94 1.54
C ARG A 622 1.41 -27.35 0.49
N ALA A 623 1.86 -27.29 -0.77
CA ALA A 623 1.07 -26.74 -1.87
C ALA A 623 -0.29 -27.45 -1.99
N ASP A 624 -0.32 -28.76 -1.80
CA ASP A 624 -1.51 -29.62 -1.74
C ASP A 624 -2.48 -29.22 -0.62
N ILE A 625 -1.97 -28.95 0.59
CA ILE A 625 -2.76 -28.53 1.75
C ILE A 625 -3.36 -27.14 1.49
N HIS A 626 -2.57 -26.20 0.98
CA HIS A 626 -3.04 -24.85 0.65
C HIS A 626 -4.12 -24.87 -0.42
N LEU A 627 -3.93 -25.67 -1.48
CA LEU A 627 -4.93 -25.84 -2.54
C LEU A 627 -6.20 -26.51 -2.02
N SER A 628 -6.09 -27.57 -1.21
CA SER A 628 -7.24 -28.23 -0.58
C SER A 628 -8.05 -27.27 0.29
N ARG A 629 -7.35 -26.39 1.02
CA ARG A 629 -7.98 -25.33 1.81
C ARG A 629 -8.70 -24.32 0.90
N THR A 630 -8.07 -23.81 -0.13
CA THR A 630 -8.70 -22.87 -1.08
C THR A 630 -9.88 -23.50 -1.81
N ASP A 631 -9.82 -24.79 -2.17
CA ASP A 631 -10.94 -25.53 -2.77
C ASP A 631 -12.19 -25.55 -1.86
N SER A 632 -11.99 -25.53 -0.53
CA SER A 632 -13.09 -25.50 0.44
C SER A 632 -13.83 -24.16 0.51
N PHE A 633 -13.28 -23.09 -0.07
CA PHE A 633 -13.87 -21.76 0.01
C PHE A 633 -15.15 -21.66 -0.82
N LYS A 634 -16.14 -20.93 -0.30
CA LYS A 634 -17.40 -20.67 -0.99
C LYS A 634 -17.19 -20.00 -2.35
N TYR A 635 -16.22 -19.09 -2.43
CA TYR A 635 -15.96 -18.26 -3.61
C TYR A 635 -14.79 -18.74 -4.47
N ALA A 636 -14.32 -19.97 -4.27
CA ALA A 636 -13.30 -20.58 -5.12
C ALA A 636 -13.72 -20.58 -6.60
N PRO A 637 -12.80 -20.28 -7.54
CA PRO A 637 -13.13 -20.23 -8.97
C PRO A 637 -13.43 -21.63 -9.53
N ASP A 638 -14.12 -21.67 -10.68
CA ASP A 638 -14.36 -22.92 -11.42
C ASP A 638 -13.02 -23.57 -11.81
N ILE A 639 -12.06 -22.74 -12.27
CA ILE A 639 -10.66 -23.14 -12.48
C ILE A 639 -9.75 -22.09 -11.83
N LEU A 640 -8.87 -22.54 -10.94
CA LEU A 640 -7.76 -21.74 -10.42
C LEU A 640 -6.52 -22.07 -11.23
N VAL A 641 -5.76 -21.07 -11.66
CA VAL A 641 -4.59 -21.24 -12.53
C VAL A 641 -3.39 -20.63 -11.83
N ASN A 642 -2.30 -21.38 -11.65
CA ASN A 642 -1.04 -20.82 -11.18
C ASN A 642 -0.04 -20.85 -12.33
N SER A 643 0.65 -19.74 -12.56
CA SER A 643 1.71 -19.76 -13.57
C SER A 643 2.88 -20.65 -13.14
N PHE A 644 3.78 -20.94 -14.07
CA PHE A 644 4.97 -21.71 -13.77
C PHE A 644 5.82 -21.03 -12.69
N TYR A 645 6.65 -21.84 -12.03
CA TYR A 645 7.72 -21.37 -11.16
C TYR A 645 9.02 -22.06 -11.58
N ASP A 646 10.08 -21.28 -11.78
CA ASP A 646 11.44 -21.78 -12.02
C ASP A 646 12.29 -21.61 -10.74
N PRO A 647 12.62 -22.72 -10.04
CA PRO A 647 13.45 -22.68 -8.84
C PRO A 647 14.89 -22.23 -9.08
N ALA A 648 15.42 -22.37 -10.31
CA ALA A 648 16.82 -22.05 -10.60
C ALA A 648 17.03 -20.53 -10.70
N THR A 649 16.08 -19.83 -11.32
CA THR A 649 16.09 -18.36 -11.44
C THR A 649 15.27 -17.67 -10.35
N ASN A 650 14.48 -18.45 -9.59
CA ASN A 650 13.49 -17.98 -8.63
C ASN A 650 12.48 -17.01 -9.29
N GLU A 651 12.00 -17.37 -10.48
CA GLU A 651 11.07 -16.55 -11.24
C GLU A 651 9.70 -17.19 -11.42
N VAL A 652 8.68 -16.33 -11.47
CA VAL A 652 7.31 -16.68 -11.89
C VAL A 652 6.93 -15.87 -13.14
N ALA A 653 5.74 -16.14 -13.68
CA ALA A 653 5.10 -15.25 -14.66
C ALA A 653 3.81 -14.67 -14.08
N ALA A 654 3.82 -13.40 -13.70
CA ALA A 654 2.61 -12.71 -13.28
C ALA A 654 1.62 -12.64 -14.45
N PHE A 655 0.35 -12.97 -14.21
CA PHE A 655 -0.73 -12.73 -15.17
C PHE A 655 -1.08 -11.23 -15.26
N GLU A 656 -0.67 -10.45 -14.26
CA GLU A 656 -0.70 -8.99 -14.25
C GLU A 656 0.61 -8.40 -14.78
N GLU A 657 0.57 -7.14 -15.23
CA GLU A 657 1.75 -6.41 -15.68
C GLU A 657 2.59 -5.88 -14.50
N LEU A 658 3.01 -6.78 -13.61
CA LEU A 658 3.85 -6.51 -12.43
C LEU A 658 5.08 -7.42 -12.48
N VAL A 659 6.29 -6.85 -12.33
CA VAL A 659 7.55 -7.61 -12.39
C VAL A 659 7.90 -8.24 -11.05
N GLY A 660 7.59 -7.58 -9.93
CA GLY A 660 7.43 -8.20 -8.64
C GLY A 660 5.99 -8.66 -8.51
N SER A 661 5.74 -9.87 -8.03
CA SER A 661 4.40 -10.44 -7.99
C SER A 661 4.20 -11.31 -6.76
N HIS A 662 2.97 -11.32 -6.28
CA HIS A 662 2.53 -12.18 -5.20
C HIS A 662 1.05 -12.55 -5.41
N GLY A 663 0.57 -13.56 -4.70
CA GLY A 663 -0.84 -13.97 -4.66
C GLY A 663 -1.02 -15.44 -4.95
N GLY A 664 -0.10 -16.05 -5.69
CA GLY A 664 -0.09 -17.48 -6.00
C GLY A 664 0.91 -18.27 -5.16
N LEU A 665 1.32 -19.40 -5.72
CA LEU A 665 2.40 -20.22 -5.20
C LEU A 665 3.67 -20.01 -6.03
N GLY A 666 4.83 -20.14 -5.37
CA GLY A 666 6.15 -20.21 -6.00
C GLY A 666 7.08 -19.08 -5.59
N GLY A 667 8.31 -19.44 -5.28
CA GLY A 667 9.36 -18.51 -4.88
C GLY A 667 9.18 -17.94 -3.47
N GLU A 668 9.56 -16.68 -3.30
CA GLU A 668 9.68 -16.03 -2.00
C GLU A 668 8.39 -15.38 -1.52
N GLN A 669 7.36 -15.31 -2.37
CA GLN A 669 6.05 -14.73 -2.03
C GLN A 669 5.36 -15.42 -0.83
N ASN A 670 5.66 -16.70 -0.59
CA ASN A 670 5.12 -17.47 0.53
C ASN A 670 6.04 -17.52 1.77
N GLN A 671 7.11 -16.71 1.79
CA GLN A 671 8.15 -16.75 2.84
C GLN A 671 8.31 -15.42 3.61
N PRO A 672 7.24 -14.90 4.25
CA PRO A 672 7.32 -13.73 5.11
C PRO A 672 8.03 -14.04 6.45
N PHE A 673 8.14 -13.01 7.30
CA PHE A 673 8.82 -13.08 8.58
C PHE A 673 8.11 -12.29 9.68
N ILE A 674 8.51 -12.56 10.91
CA ILE A 674 8.26 -11.72 12.07
C ILE A 674 9.56 -11.56 12.87
N LEU A 675 9.99 -10.31 13.03
CA LEU A 675 11.07 -9.86 13.89
C LEU A 675 10.44 -9.35 15.19
N HIS A 676 10.65 -10.09 16.28
CA HIS A 676 9.97 -9.88 17.56
C HIS A 676 10.98 -9.81 18.73
N PRO A 677 10.60 -9.22 19.88
CA PRO A 677 11.45 -9.23 21.07
C PRO A 677 11.91 -10.65 21.43
N SER A 678 13.18 -10.80 21.82
CA SER A 678 13.80 -12.11 22.09
C SER A 678 13.14 -12.92 23.21
N GLY A 679 12.38 -12.27 24.08
CA GLY A 679 11.63 -12.88 25.18
C GLY A 679 10.25 -13.42 24.78
N TRP A 680 9.79 -13.18 23.55
CA TRP A 680 8.53 -13.75 23.05
C TRP A 680 8.70 -15.23 22.71
N ASP A 681 7.69 -16.00 23.06
CA ASP A 681 7.58 -17.43 22.74
C ASP A 681 6.74 -17.62 21.48
N MET A 682 7.41 -17.91 20.36
CA MET A 682 6.76 -18.12 19.06
C MET A 682 6.34 -19.58 18.83
N GLY A 683 6.48 -20.45 19.84
CA GLY A 683 6.31 -21.89 19.69
C GLY A 683 7.51 -22.57 19.03
N SER A 684 7.56 -23.91 19.12
CA SER A 684 8.59 -24.74 18.48
C SER A 684 8.21 -25.19 17.07
N GLU A 685 6.93 -25.12 16.71
CA GLU A 685 6.42 -25.53 15.41
C GLU A 685 6.49 -24.40 14.39
N LYS A 686 6.61 -24.76 13.10
CA LYS A 686 6.58 -23.78 12.02
C LYS A 686 5.19 -23.15 11.96
N ILE A 687 5.14 -21.82 11.94
CA ILE A 687 3.89 -21.07 11.77
C ILE A 687 3.46 -21.18 10.30
N ILE A 688 2.28 -21.77 10.06
CA ILE A 688 1.69 -21.97 8.73
C ILE A 688 0.33 -21.27 8.72
N GLY A 689 0.14 -20.35 7.80
CA GLY A 689 -1.08 -19.56 7.65
C GLY A 689 -1.18 -18.39 8.62
N ALA A 690 -1.85 -17.33 8.16
CA ALA A 690 -2.03 -16.08 8.87
C ALA A 690 -2.86 -16.24 10.15
N GLU A 691 -3.81 -17.19 10.18
CA GLU A 691 -4.62 -17.50 11.35
C GLU A 691 -3.79 -18.06 12.52
N ASN A 692 -2.78 -18.89 12.22
CA ASN A 692 -1.90 -19.44 13.26
C ASN A 692 -0.92 -18.37 13.77
N LEU A 693 -0.47 -17.46 12.89
CA LEU A 693 0.27 -16.27 13.33
C LEU A 693 -0.58 -15.42 14.28
N TYR A 694 -1.85 -15.15 13.96
CA TYR A 694 -2.78 -14.45 14.85
C TYR A 694 -2.88 -15.10 16.22
N LYS A 695 -3.03 -16.44 16.29
CA LYS A 695 -3.10 -17.15 17.59
C LYS A 695 -1.83 -16.94 18.42
N VAL A 696 -0.66 -17.03 17.81
CA VAL A 696 0.62 -16.79 18.49
C VAL A 696 0.70 -15.35 18.99
N LEU A 697 0.39 -14.36 18.15
CA LEU A 697 0.40 -12.94 18.50
C LEU A 697 -0.60 -12.61 19.61
N LYS A 698 -1.82 -13.12 19.50
CA LYS A 698 -2.88 -12.93 20.51
C LYS A 698 -2.46 -13.49 21.86
N ASN A 699 -1.89 -14.70 21.88
CA ASN A 699 -1.35 -15.32 23.09
C ASN A 699 -0.21 -14.50 23.71
N GLN A 700 0.64 -13.84 22.90
CA GLN A 700 1.67 -12.94 23.43
C GLN A 700 1.06 -11.66 24.01
N LEU A 701 0.08 -11.05 23.33
CA LEU A 701 -0.60 -9.86 23.83
C LEU A 701 -1.38 -10.12 25.13
N ASP A 702 -1.98 -11.30 25.29
CA ASP A 702 -2.72 -11.67 26.50
C ASP A 702 -1.80 -11.90 27.72
N LYS A 703 -0.51 -12.20 27.49
CA LYS A 703 0.52 -12.31 28.54
C LYS A 703 1.05 -10.95 29.02
N LEU A 704 0.86 -9.88 28.23
CA LEU A 704 1.32 -8.51 28.50
C LEU A 704 0.27 -7.69 29.23
#